data_AF-A0AAW9N0U9-F1
#
_entry.id   AF-A0AAW9N0U9-F1
#
_cell.length_a   1.000
_cell.length_b   1.000
_cell.length_c   1.000
_cell.angle_alpha   90.00
_cell.angle_beta   90.00
_cell.angle_gamma   90.00
#
_symmetry.space_group_name_H-M   'P 1'
#
loop_
_entity.id
_entity.type
_entity.pdbx_description
1 polymer ?
#
loop_
_entity_poly.entity_id
_entity_poly.type
_entity_poly.pdbx_seq_one_letter_code
_entity_poly.pdbx_strand_id
1 'polypeptide(L)'
;MCNRITKTNLASMLMIVFSLVAMFFGGDTFAETNAFHYQNNAEGEFLTNGVKEGDTYNYDYGNAPEANFDEENYINYENSAFVKKSVKKAEGIQGLFDVTLAIKGNQLKKPIDLVMVIDYSSSMTGEKLSNALKGLQEFGEELDDSLESGNIRIGIVAYNRFVYSTDDFLTDINQLEYFLRNTAESHTGTFMQKGLLEGQSLLEEKSRPEAEKMLVHIGDDSANRSYLPKENAQVFHNSGEIVDYNGYHTDQYVTEFQTDSEKYQTSGSSTDPNAVSVSSSLINDATLGTIISIKNAGIKCYSVATAPSSRGEYIGRNLASSPNNYLSIDENLTGLGNALKEIANGMDKTIVNGTVTDPMGKDILLQGIGAFGPSYYQLQGWSKEESGEWQADETVLGKTEVTENGQIIKLNHLTLGKNEKITFTYQIRLATEAEAFKGETWYLCNGRTTLDPLNNGELLDFPIPSIKAPTVKLNIKKQWKNIETNHIPTSIQYVIKRQTVTNNESWITSDPLMLSKEEDYATSVYQVPIAGISSSLPLYNNNGENFIYSVDEIDVPDGFTYEVISDRNSFTIINTLEETEPSTTEPSTTEPSTTEPSMTEPSTTEPNMTEPSTTDKQIIIASQESSNGPDKQLPKTNENKKSSVILTIIGLLAVVTSGYVLIKRRNKS
;
A
#
# COMPACT_ATOMS: atom_id res chain seq x y z
N MET A 1 24.07 -61.99 -30.35
CA MET A 1 22.97 -62.87 -29.89
C MET A 1 22.76 -62.60 -28.41
N CYS A 2 21.52 -62.65 -27.91
CA CYS A 2 21.14 -62.49 -26.49
C CYS A 2 21.56 -61.20 -25.75
N ASN A 3 20.69 -60.18 -25.82
CA ASN A 3 20.57 -59.18 -24.76
C ASN A 3 20.11 -59.84 -23.46
N ARG A 4 20.79 -59.54 -22.34
CA ARG A 4 20.21 -59.61 -20.98
C ARG A 4 20.30 -58.20 -20.39
N ILE A 5 19.25 -57.40 -20.59
CA ILE A 5 19.12 -56.10 -19.92
C ILE A 5 18.57 -56.36 -18.52
N THR A 6 19.38 -56.05 -17.51
CA THR A 6 19.01 -56.14 -16.10
C THR A 6 18.06 -55.02 -15.69
N LYS A 7 17.25 -55.29 -14.66
CA LYS A 7 16.31 -54.34 -14.07
C LYS A 7 17.05 -53.17 -13.39
N THR A 8 17.20 -52.03 -14.07
CA THR A 8 17.78 -50.83 -13.43
C THR A 8 17.20 -49.48 -13.90
N ASN A 9 16.08 -49.45 -14.63
CA ASN A 9 15.49 -48.21 -15.16
C ASN A 9 13.96 -48.10 -14.96
N LEU A 10 13.44 -48.57 -13.83
CA LEU A 10 12.06 -48.27 -13.39
C LEU A 10 12.00 -47.39 -12.12
N ALA A 11 13.09 -47.31 -11.36
CA ALA A 11 13.19 -46.39 -10.21
C ALA A 11 13.41 -44.92 -10.64
N SER A 12 14.14 -44.69 -11.73
CA SER A 12 14.52 -43.35 -12.19
C SER A 12 13.41 -42.59 -12.95
N MET A 13 12.27 -43.23 -13.24
CA MET A 13 11.14 -42.59 -13.92
C MET A 13 9.95 -42.32 -12.98
N LEU A 14 9.92 -42.93 -11.79
CA LEU A 14 8.92 -42.66 -10.76
C LEU A 14 9.26 -41.39 -9.94
N MET A 15 10.56 -41.07 -9.81
CA MET A 15 11.06 -39.88 -9.09
C MET A 15 10.82 -38.54 -9.81
N ILE A 16 10.50 -38.54 -11.11
CA ILE A 16 10.33 -37.31 -11.92
C ILE A 16 8.85 -36.90 -12.04
N VAL A 17 7.91 -37.82 -11.77
CA VAL A 17 6.47 -37.49 -11.70
C VAL A 17 6.07 -37.03 -10.28
N PHE A 18 6.83 -37.42 -9.24
CA PHE A 18 6.61 -36.92 -7.88
C PHE A 18 7.19 -35.52 -7.60
N SER A 19 8.11 -35.01 -8.44
CA SER A 19 8.66 -33.65 -8.30
C SER A 19 7.85 -32.57 -9.05
N LEU A 20 6.69 -32.92 -9.61
CA LEU A 20 5.84 -32.01 -10.40
C LEU A 20 4.37 -31.97 -9.92
N VAL A 21 4.07 -32.65 -8.81
CA VAL A 21 2.79 -32.53 -8.06
C VAL A 21 3.02 -31.97 -6.64
N ALA A 22 4.28 -31.89 -6.18
CA ALA A 22 4.68 -31.23 -4.94
C ALA A 22 4.72 -29.68 -5.02
N MET A 23 4.16 -29.07 -6.08
CA MET A 23 4.10 -27.60 -6.28
C MET A 23 2.76 -26.97 -5.88
N PHE A 24 1.84 -27.73 -5.25
CA PHE A 24 0.56 -27.20 -4.73
C PHE A 24 0.31 -27.48 -3.24
N PHE A 25 1.29 -28.03 -2.53
CA PHE A 25 1.31 -28.10 -1.06
C PHE A 25 2.69 -27.73 -0.50
N GLY A 26 3.33 -26.75 -1.13
CA GLY A 26 4.26 -25.90 -0.40
C GLY A 26 3.42 -25.01 0.50
N GLY A 27 3.29 -25.36 1.77
CA GLY A 27 3.15 -24.30 2.77
C GLY A 27 4.45 -23.53 2.71
N ASP A 28 4.39 -22.27 2.28
CA ASP A 28 5.58 -21.45 2.11
C ASP A 28 6.37 -21.47 3.41
N THR A 29 7.55 -22.07 3.36
CA THR A 29 8.49 -22.00 4.46
C THR A 29 8.86 -20.53 4.59
N PHE A 30 8.42 -19.90 5.67
CA PHE A 30 8.90 -18.60 6.09
C PHE A 30 10.45 -18.61 6.13
N ALA A 31 11.06 -18.21 5.02
CA ALA A 31 12.11 -17.21 5.13
C ALA A 31 11.51 -15.97 5.82
N GLU A 32 12.35 -15.11 6.38
CA GLU A 32 11.99 -13.98 7.26
C GLU A 32 11.89 -14.34 8.75
N THR A 33 12.98 -14.14 9.47
CA THR A 33 12.92 -13.95 10.93
C THR A 33 12.38 -12.56 11.22
N ASN A 34 11.14 -12.48 11.71
CA ASN A 34 10.60 -11.27 12.31
C ASN A 34 11.47 -10.85 13.51
N ALA A 35 11.80 -9.56 13.63
CA ALA A 35 12.63 -9.03 14.72
C ALA A 35 12.06 -9.26 16.14
N PHE A 36 10.74 -9.46 16.27
CA PHE A 36 10.05 -9.63 17.56
C PHE A 36 9.82 -11.08 17.94
N HIS A 37 9.73 -11.35 19.25
CA HIS A 37 9.53 -12.69 19.79
C HIS A 37 8.07 -12.98 20.09
N TYR A 38 7.59 -14.16 19.69
CA TYR A 38 6.20 -14.59 19.83
C TYR A 38 6.08 -15.87 20.65
N GLN A 39 5.02 -15.97 21.43
CA GLN A 39 4.58 -17.21 22.06
C GLN A 39 3.52 -17.87 21.16
N ASN A 40 3.58 -19.20 21.07
CA ASN A 40 2.54 -20.03 20.48
C ASN A 40 2.24 -21.16 21.47
N ASN A 41 1.09 -21.09 22.14
CA ASN A 41 0.71 -22.03 23.19
C ASN A 41 -0.82 -22.27 23.20
N ALA A 42 -1.36 -22.86 24.27
CA ALA A 42 -2.79 -23.14 24.38
C ALA A 42 -3.70 -21.88 24.35
N GLU A 43 -3.16 -20.71 24.67
CA GLU A 43 -3.84 -19.41 24.57
C GLU A 43 -3.72 -18.79 23.16
N GLY A 44 -2.99 -19.39 22.23
CA GLY A 44 -2.84 -18.91 20.84
C GLY A 44 -1.48 -18.27 20.55
N GLU A 45 -1.47 -17.38 19.55
CA GLU A 45 -0.28 -16.70 19.03
C GLU A 45 -0.28 -15.21 19.40
N PHE A 46 0.75 -14.77 20.13
CA PHE A 46 0.86 -13.40 20.66
C PHE A 46 2.30 -13.00 20.97
N LEU A 47 2.54 -11.69 21.11
CA LEU A 47 3.86 -11.12 21.43
C LEU A 47 4.36 -11.56 22.81
N THR A 48 5.66 -11.80 22.94
CA THR A 48 6.28 -12.18 24.23
C THR A 48 6.28 -11.02 25.23
N ASN A 49 6.59 -9.81 24.74
CA ASN A 49 6.60 -8.58 25.51
C ASN A 49 5.43 -7.69 25.08
N GLY A 50 4.22 -8.09 25.45
CA GLY A 50 3.00 -7.37 25.11
C GLY A 50 2.01 -7.22 26.26
N VAL A 51 1.08 -6.30 26.07
CA VAL A 51 0.08 -5.86 27.05
C VAL A 51 -1.31 -6.29 26.56
N LYS A 52 -2.05 -6.96 27.43
CA LYS A 52 -3.42 -7.43 27.18
C LYS A 52 -4.45 -6.36 27.59
N GLU A 53 -5.33 -5.99 26.67
CA GLU A 53 -6.43 -5.05 26.90
C GLU A 53 -7.77 -5.68 26.47
N GLY A 54 -8.33 -6.52 27.36
CA GLY A 54 -9.55 -7.27 27.07
C GLY A 54 -9.32 -8.36 26.03
N ASP A 55 -9.72 -8.08 24.78
CA ASP A 55 -9.60 -9.00 23.63
C ASP A 55 -8.59 -8.49 22.56
N THR A 56 -7.75 -7.51 22.93
CA THR A 56 -6.56 -7.12 22.16
C THR A 56 -5.29 -7.42 22.95
N TYR A 57 -4.19 -7.64 22.23
CA TYR A 57 -2.86 -7.85 22.78
C TYR A 57 -1.85 -7.06 21.96
N ASN A 58 -1.30 -5.98 22.52
CA ASN A 58 -0.42 -5.04 21.85
C ASN A 58 1.03 -5.19 22.32
N TYR A 59 2.00 -4.64 21.59
CA TYR A 59 3.39 -4.57 22.03
C TYR A 59 3.57 -3.58 23.19
N ASP A 60 4.46 -3.88 24.14
CA ASP A 60 4.73 -3.03 25.30
C ASP A 60 5.72 -1.89 24.98
N TYR A 61 5.24 -0.94 24.18
CA TYR A 61 6.00 0.23 23.72
C TYR A 61 6.54 1.06 24.89
N GLY A 62 7.87 1.23 24.94
CA GLY A 62 8.59 1.94 25.99
C GLY A 62 9.17 1.04 27.09
N ASN A 63 8.71 -0.20 27.22
CA ASN A 63 9.14 -1.12 28.30
C ASN A 63 9.78 -2.43 27.80
N ALA A 64 9.45 -2.88 26.57
CA ALA A 64 9.95 -4.16 26.04
C ALA A 64 11.49 -4.14 25.81
N PRO A 65 12.26 -5.07 26.42
CA PRO A 65 13.72 -4.97 26.52
C PRO A 65 14.49 -5.25 25.21
N GLU A 66 13.85 -5.80 24.19
CA GLU A 66 14.46 -6.12 22.89
C GLU A 66 14.54 -4.93 21.92
N ALA A 67 13.81 -3.83 22.20
CA ALA A 67 13.72 -2.67 21.32
C ALA A 67 14.30 -1.41 21.97
N ASN A 68 14.94 -0.58 21.14
CA ASN A 68 15.21 0.82 21.51
C ASN A 68 13.95 1.65 21.23
N PHE A 69 13.64 2.60 22.12
CA PHE A 69 12.51 3.51 21.96
C PHE A 69 12.97 4.96 21.89
N ASP A 70 12.16 5.82 21.27
CA ASP A 70 12.26 7.27 21.40
C ASP A 70 11.39 7.80 22.57
N GLU A 71 11.42 9.11 22.79
CA GLU A 71 10.65 9.80 23.84
C GLU A 71 9.12 9.67 23.69
N GLU A 72 8.65 9.30 22.50
CA GLU A 72 7.24 9.07 22.17
C GLU A 72 6.91 7.56 22.18
N ASN A 73 7.83 6.72 22.65
CA ASN A 73 7.79 5.25 22.69
C ASN A 73 7.67 4.55 21.32
N TYR A 74 8.04 5.18 20.21
CA TYR A 74 8.20 4.49 18.91
C TYR A 74 9.45 3.62 18.93
N ILE A 75 9.40 2.47 18.23
CA ILE A 75 10.58 1.63 18.04
C ILE A 75 11.55 2.37 17.13
N ASN A 76 12.78 2.56 17.61
CA ASN A 76 13.82 3.37 16.97
C ASN A 76 14.83 2.46 16.25
N TYR A 77 14.77 2.44 14.90
CA TYR A 77 15.73 1.75 14.06
C TYR A 77 16.98 2.61 13.81
N GLU A 78 17.79 2.81 14.84
CA GLU A 78 19.05 3.59 14.79
C GLU A 78 18.91 5.03 14.24
N ASN A 79 17.70 5.58 14.31
CA ASN A 79 17.24 6.86 13.79
C ASN A 79 16.96 6.91 12.26
N SER A 80 16.96 5.78 11.55
CA SER A 80 16.55 5.70 10.14
C SER A 80 15.02 5.78 9.98
N ALA A 81 14.28 5.14 10.87
CA ALA A 81 12.83 5.26 10.96
C ALA A 81 12.34 4.96 12.38
N PHE A 82 11.14 5.43 12.68
CA PHE A 82 10.45 5.19 13.94
C PHE A 82 9.08 4.58 13.66
N VAL A 83 8.77 3.43 14.26
CA VAL A 83 7.53 2.69 13.94
C VAL A 83 6.71 2.32 15.16
N LYS A 84 5.39 2.26 14.96
CA LYS A 84 4.42 1.57 15.81
C LYS A 84 3.37 0.87 14.96
N LYS A 85 2.87 -0.24 15.50
CA LYS A 85 1.65 -0.92 15.10
C LYS A 85 0.86 -1.35 16.34
N SER A 86 -0.45 -1.12 16.34
CA SER A 86 -1.35 -1.46 17.44
C SER A 86 -2.74 -1.83 16.94
N VAL A 87 -3.50 -2.54 17.76
CA VAL A 87 -4.91 -2.86 17.53
C VAL A 87 -5.78 -2.43 18.73
N LYS A 88 -6.94 -1.85 18.46
CA LYS A 88 -7.98 -1.53 19.43
C LYS A 88 -9.32 -2.08 18.96
N LYS A 89 -10.27 -2.29 19.88
CA LYS A 89 -11.67 -2.54 19.49
C LYS A 89 -12.27 -1.27 18.87
N ALA A 90 -13.05 -1.41 17.81
CA ALA A 90 -13.87 -0.32 17.30
C ALA A 90 -14.97 0.01 18.32
N GLU A 91 -15.18 1.30 18.61
CA GLU A 91 -16.09 1.72 19.67
C GLU A 91 -17.55 1.36 19.34
N GLY A 92 -18.22 0.65 20.25
CA GLY A 92 -19.62 0.26 20.10
C GLY A 92 -19.91 -0.83 19.06
N ILE A 93 -18.92 -1.34 18.32
CA ILE A 93 -19.12 -2.32 17.25
C ILE A 93 -18.50 -3.68 17.63
N GLN A 94 -19.34 -4.69 17.82
CA GLN A 94 -18.90 -6.02 18.23
C GLN A 94 -18.05 -6.70 17.15
N GLY A 95 -16.93 -7.30 17.57
CA GLY A 95 -16.05 -8.10 16.71
C GLY A 95 -15.30 -7.33 15.62
N LEU A 96 -15.31 -6.00 15.67
CA LEU A 96 -14.59 -5.11 14.76
C LEU A 96 -13.41 -4.48 15.50
N PHE A 97 -12.26 -4.44 14.83
CA PHE A 97 -11.01 -3.94 15.41
C PHE A 97 -10.34 -2.96 14.45
N ASP A 98 -9.88 -1.83 14.98
CA ASP A 98 -9.08 -0.86 14.25
C ASP A 98 -7.60 -1.22 14.45
N VAL A 99 -6.87 -1.49 13.36
CA VAL A 99 -5.41 -1.66 13.36
C VAL A 99 -4.78 -0.37 12.85
N THR A 100 -3.87 0.21 13.63
CA THR A 100 -3.16 1.44 13.30
C THR A 100 -1.67 1.17 13.13
N LEU A 101 -1.11 1.61 12.02
CA LEU A 101 0.33 1.78 11.82
C LEU A 101 0.65 3.27 11.99
N ALA A 102 1.78 3.58 12.64
CA ALA A 102 2.34 4.92 12.68
C ALA A 102 3.82 4.85 12.29
N ILE A 103 4.23 5.68 11.33
CA ILE A 103 5.60 5.77 10.82
C ILE A 103 6.05 7.21 10.93
N LYS A 104 7.16 7.46 11.61
CA LYS A 104 7.83 8.77 11.71
C LYS A 104 9.20 8.70 11.05
N GLY A 105 9.53 9.75 10.29
CA GLY A 105 10.83 9.91 9.65
C GLY A 105 11.87 10.54 10.57
N ASN A 106 13.03 10.88 10.01
CA ASN A 106 14.04 11.68 10.68
C ASN A 106 14.93 12.44 9.69
N GLN A 107 15.90 13.16 10.25
CA GLN A 107 16.96 13.86 9.56
C GLN A 107 18.17 12.95 9.27
N LEU A 108 18.77 13.08 8.09
CA LEU A 108 20.02 12.43 7.73
C LEU A 108 21.20 13.07 8.48
N LYS A 109 21.96 12.26 9.22
CA LYS A 109 23.07 12.68 10.09
C LYS A 109 24.32 13.18 9.36
N LYS A 110 24.36 13.09 8.03
CA LYS A 110 25.51 13.53 7.24
C LYS A 110 25.29 14.99 6.85
N PRO A 111 26.13 15.94 7.29
CA PRO A 111 25.97 17.32 6.91
C PRO A 111 26.17 17.50 5.41
N ILE A 112 25.55 18.53 4.85
CA ILE A 112 25.60 18.86 3.43
C ILE A 112 26.01 20.32 3.28
N ASP A 113 26.93 20.56 2.36
CA ASP A 113 27.25 21.91 1.89
C ASP A 113 26.84 21.98 0.42
N LEU A 114 25.82 22.80 0.14
CA LEU A 114 25.16 22.92 -1.15
C LEU A 114 25.50 24.28 -1.78
N VAL A 115 25.93 24.30 -3.04
CA VAL A 115 26.00 25.54 -3.83
C VAL A 115 24.94 25.55 -4.92
N MET A 116 24.11 26.59 -4.93
CA MET A 116 23.22 26.89 -6.05
C MET A 116 23.95 27.74 -7.09
N VAL A 117 24.13 27.21 -8.30
CA VAL A 117 24.74 27.92 -9.44
C VAL A 117 23.63 28.40 -10.37
N ILE A 118 23.29 29.68 -10.27
CA ILE A 118 22.09 30.26 -10.88
C ILE A 118 22.47 31.11 -12.09
N ASP A 119 21.84 30.83 -13.24
CA ASP A 119 21.90 31.72 -14.39
C ASP A 119 21.26 33.05 -14.03
N TYR A 120 22.05 34.11 -14.06
CA TYR A 120 21.68 35.49 -13.75
C TYR A 120 21.87 36.39 -14.98
N SER A 121 21.60 35.85 -16.16
CA SER A 121 21.55 36.60 -17.41
C SER A 121 20.43 37.66 -17.41
N SER A 122 20.38 38.50 -18.45
CA SER A 122 19.51 39.67 -18.57
C SER A 122 18.00 39.41 -18.46
N SER A 123 17.56 38.15 -18.44
CA SER A 123 16.14 37.78 -18.20
C SER A 123 15.77 37.63 -16.72
N MET A 124 16.75 37.59 -15.81
CA MET A 124 16.54 37.46 -14.36
C MET A 124 16.17 38.79 -13.70
N THR A 125 15.01 39.30 -14.08
CA THR A 125 14.36 40.48 -13.50
C THR A 125 12.85 40.26 -13.44
N GLY A 126 12.13 41.10 -12.70
CA GLY A 126 10.66 41.04 -12.64
C GLY A 126 10.14 39.68 -12.15
N GLU A 127 9.28 39.05 -12.95
CA GLU A 127 8.61 37.78 -12.64
C GLU A 127 9.60 36.64 -12.38
N LYS A 128 10.62 36.45 -13.22
CA LYS A 128 11.62 35.37 -13.03
C LYS A 128 12.35 35.50 -11.71
N LEU A 129 12.76 36.72 -11.35
CA LEU A 129 13.39 36.99 -10.07
C LEU A 129 12.44 36.71 -8.90
N SER A 130 11.17 37.15 -9.01
CA SER A 130 10.15 36.88 -7.99
C SER A 130 9.94 35.38 -7.77
N ASN A 131 9.90 34.59 -8.85
CA ASN A 131 9.73 33.13 -8.77
C ASN A 131 11.01 32.42 -8.28
N ALA A 132 12.20 32.92 -8.62
CA ALA A 132 13.46 32.41 -8.06
C ALA A 132 13.52 32.56 -6.53
N LEU A 133 13.11 33.73 -6.03
CA LEU A 133 13.09 34.03 -4.59
C LEU A 133 12.01 33.22 -3.87
N LYS A 134 10.82 33.07 -4.47
CA LYS A 134 9.75 32.19 -3.96
C LYS A 134 10.18 30.72 -3.90
N GLY A 135 10.87 30.22 -4.93
CA GLY A 135 11.42 28.86 -4.93
C GLY A 135 12.49 28.64 -3.86
N LEU A 136 13.31 29.67 -3.57
CA LEU A 136 14.28 29.65 -2.47
C LEU A 136 13.60 29.66 -1.09
N GLN A 137 12.49 30.38 -0.92
CA GLN A 137 11.67 30.34 0.30
C GLN A 137 11.07 28.94 0.52
N GLU A 138 10.41 28.37 -0.49
CA GLU A 138 9.82 27.02 -0.41
C GLU A 138 10.87 25.92 -0.16
N PHE A 139 12.09 26.11 -0.67
CA PHE A 139 13.23 25.23 -0.37
C PHE A 139 13.76 25.40 1.06
N GLY A 140 13.70 26.63 1.59
CA GLY A 140 14.01 26.94 2.98
C GLY A 140 13.03 26.28 3.94
N GLU A 141 11.74 26.42 3.69
CA GLU A 141 10.65 25.80 4.46
C GLU A 141 10.78 24.26 4.50
N GLU A 142 11.14 23.62 3.37
CA GLU A 142 11.35 22.16 3.31
C GLU A 142 12.61 21.69 4.07
N LEU A 143 13.55 22.59 4.35
CA LEU A 143 14.84 22.29 5.00
C LEU A 143 15.02 22.98 6.35
N ASP A 144 13.96 23.56 6.93
CA ASP A 144 14.05 24.49 8.06
C ASP A 144 14.80 23.88 9.27
N ASP A 145 14.37 22.69 9.71
CA ASP A 145 15.04 21.85 10.73
C ASP A 145 16.54 21.64 10.45
N SER A 146 16.91 21.56 9.17
CA SER A 146 18.27 21.25 8.70
C SER A 146 19.16 22.48 8.53
N LEU A 147 18.54 23.63 8.26
CA LEU A 147 19.18 24.94 8.24
C LEU A 147 19.37 25.48 9.67
N GLU A 148 18.37 25.36 10.55
CA GLU A 148 18.45 25.78 11.95
C GLU A 148 19.56 25.01 12.69
N SER A 149 19.60 23.69 12.51
CA SER A 149 20.67 22.83 13.07
C SER A 149 22.04 23.03 12.41
N GLY A 150 22.11 23.74 11.29
CA GLY A 150 23.32 23.89 10.48
C GLY A 150 23.82 22.57 9.86
N ASN A 151 22.98 21.54 9.80
CA ASN A 151 23.30 20.28 9.11
C ASN A 151 23.47 20.55 7.62
N ILE A 152 22.55 21.29 7.02
CA ILE A 152 22.65 21.84 5.67
C ILE A 152 23.12 23.29 5.74
N ARG A 153 24.05 23.67 4.86
CA ARG A 153 24.42 25.07 4.61
C ARG A 153 24.43 25.33 3.10
N ILE A 154 24.01 26.53 2.69
CA ILE A 154 23.81 26.89 1.29
C ILE A 154 24.71 28.08 0.91
N GLY A 155 25.43 27.96 -0.19
CA GLY A 155 26.06 29.07 -0.90
C GLY A 155 25.33 29.36 -2.22
N ILE A 156 25.44 30.59 -2.74
CA ILE A 156 24.91 30.93 -4.07
C ILE A 156 26.04 31.48 -4.93
N VAL A 157 26.04 31.04 -6.19
CA VAL A 157 26.85 31.60 -7.28
C VAL A 157 25.91 32.04 -8.39
N ALA A 158 25.76 33.35 -8.56
CA ALA A 158 24.99 33.94 -9.65
C ALA A 158 25.93 34.29 -10.81
N TYR A 159 25.66 33.78 -12.02
CA TYR A 159 26.55 33.97 -13.17
C TYR A 159 25.88 34.60 -14.40
N ASN A 160 26.63 35.36 -15.18
CA ASN A 160 26.24 35.80 -16.52
C ASN A 160 27.47 35.90 -17.42
N ARG A 161 27.97 37.10 -17.72
CA ARG A 161 29.35 37.31 -18.18
C ARG A 161 30.32 37.41 -17.00
N PHE A 162 29.85 37.96 -15.89
CA PHE A 162 30.52 38.04 -14.60
C PHE A 162 30.03 36.89 -13.70
N VAL A 163 30.58 36.81 -12.50
CA VAL A 163 30.11 35.93 -11.43
C VAL A 163 30.07 36.74 -10.14
N TYR A 164 29.05 36.47 -9.33
CA TYR A 164 28.87 36.95 -7.98
C TYR A 164 28.68 35.71 -7.11
N SER A 165 29.37 35.64 -5.97
CA SER A 165 29.32 34.50 -5.04
C SER A 165 29.10 34.97 -3.61
N THR A 166 28.47 34.13 -2.79
CA THR A 166 28.43 34.30 -1.33
C THR A 166 29.80 34.01 -0.72
N ASP A 167 30.29 34.86 0.18
CA ASP A 167 31.64 34.74 0.77
C ASP A 167 31.87 33.42 1.54
N ASP A 168 30.82 32.82 2.10
CA ASP A 168 30.80 31.54 2.81
C ASP A 168 29.40 30.90 2.67
N PHE A 169 29.23 29.69 3.19
CA PHE A 169 27.93 29.02 3.28
C PHE A 169 27.07 29.61 4.40
N LEU A 170 25.78 29.79 4.12
CA LEU A 170 24.78 30.42 4.99
C LEU A 170 23.70 29.41 5.38
N THR A 171 23.05 29.62 6.52
CA THR A 171 21.84 28.90 6.96
C THR A 171 20.58 29.75 6.90
N ASP A 172 20.72 31.07 6.81
CA ASP A 172 19.61 32.03 6.80
C ASP A 172 19.17 32.36 5.36
N ILE A 173 17.98 31.89 4.98
CA ILE A 173 17.35 32.13 3.67
C ILE A 173 17.19 33.62 3.37
N ASN A 174 16.99 34.48 4.37
CA ASN A 174 16.87 35.93 4.17
C ASN A 174 18.18 36.55 3.66
N GLN A 175 19.34 36.00 4.04
CA GLN A 175 20.64 36.46 3.56
C GLN A 175 20.91 35.99 2.12
N LEU A 176 20.45 34.80 1.78
CA LEU A 176 20.50 34.24 0.42
C LEU A 176 19.57 35.03 -0.54
N GLU A 177 18.36 35.39 -0.09
CA GLU A 177 17.51 36.35 -0.78
C GLU A 177 18.16 37.74 -0.91
N TYR A 178 18.76 38.25 0.17
CA TYR A 178 19.42 39.55 0.14
C TYR A 178 20.55 39.59 -0.89
N PHE A 179 21.33 38.51 -0.98
CA PHE A 179 22.38 38.34 -1.99
C PHE A 179 21.80 38.44 -3.41
N LEU A 180 20.75 37.67 -3.72
CA LEU A 180 20.10 37.68 -5.04
C LEU A 180 19.49 39.05 -5.38
N ARG A 181 18.91 39.74 -4.41
CA ARG A 181 18.23 41.05 -4.62
C ARG A 181 19.21 42.23 -4.73
N ASN A 182 20.33 42.21 -4.00
CA ASN A 182 21.15 43.40 -3.76
C ASN A 182 22.64 43.25 -4.09
N THR A 183 23.14 42.02 -4.28
CA THR A 183 24.57 41.74 -4.53
C THR A 183 24.80 41.19 -5.94
N ALA A 184 23.96 40.25 -6.39
CA ALA A 184 24.01 39.73 -7.75
C ALA A 184 23.39 40.71 -8.76
N GLU A 185 24.15 41.11 -9.78
CA GLU A 185 23.64 41.98 -10.86
C GLU A 185 23.33 41.18 -12.13
N SER A 186 22.11 41.34 -12.65
CA SER A 186 21.72 40.78 -13.95
C SER A 186 22.45 41.47 -15.10
N HIS A 187 23.04 40.69 -16.01
CA HIS A 187 23.85 41.20 -17.13
C HIS A 187 23.73 40.31 -18.38
N THR A 188 24.20 40.79 -19.54
CA THR A 188 24.12 40.01 -20.79
C THR A 188 25.21 38.92 -20.88
N GLY A 189 24.86 37.78 -21.48
CA GLY A 189 25.77 36.65 -21.72
C GLY A 189 25.62 35.50 -20.73
N THR A 190 25.99 34.29 -21.17
CA THR A 190 25.77 33.02 -20.46
C THR A 190 27.09 32.25 -20.42
N PHE A 191 27.95 32.62 -19.48
CA PHE A 191 29.26 32.01 -19.24
C PHE A 191 29.14 30.95 -18.14
N MET A 192 28.27 29.95 -18.38
CA MET A 192 27.94 28.85 -17.45
C MET A 192 29.19 28.21 -16.84
N GLN A 193 30.22 27.97 -17.64
CA GLN A 193 31.50 27.43 -17.19
C GLN A 193 32.13 28.22 -16.02
N LYS A 194 32.01 29.56 -16.02
CA LYS A 194 32.55 30.41 -14.97
C LYS A 194 31.76 30.24 -13.66
N GLY A 195 30.42 30.19 -13.75
CA GLY A 195 29.56 29.92 -12.58
C GLY A 195 29.80 28.54 -12.00
N LEU A 196 29.95 27.52 -12.85
CA LEU A 196 30.25 26.15 -12.43
C LEU A 196 31.62 26.04 -11.72
N LEU A 197 32.66 26.71 -12.24
CA LEU A 197 33.99 26.71 -11.62
C LEU A 197 34.03 27.49 -10.30
N GLU A 198 33.33 28.63 -10.19
CA GLU A 198 33.20 29.33 -8.91
C GLU A 198 32.44 28.46 -7.88
N GLY A 199 31.36 27.78 -8.30
CA GLY A 199 30.63 26.86 -7.42
C GLY A 199 31.49 25.69 -6.95
N GLN A 200 32.36 25.17 -7.82
CA GLN A 200 33.39 24.21 -7.44
C GLN A 200 34.38 24.81 -6.42
N SER A 201 34.92 26.02 -6.66
CA SER A 201 35.85 26.68 -5.74
C SER A 201 35.23 26.88 -4.36
N LEU A 202 33.98 27.33 -4.29
CA LEU A 202 33.25 27.54 -3.03
C LEU A 202 33.08 26.22 -2.25
N LEU A 203 32.74 25.12 -2.95
CA LEU A 203 32.66 23.77 -2.38
C LEU A 203 34.03 23.19 -1.99
N GLU A 204 35.11 23.54 -2.70
CA GLU A 204 36.46 23.04 -2.41
C GLU A 204 37.12 23.79 -1.25
N GLU A 205 36.89 25.10 -1.14
CA GLU A 205 37.55 25.97 -0.16
C GLU A 205 36.77 26.16 1.15
N LYS A 206 35.43 26.21 1.11
CA LYS A 206 34.58 26.60 2.27
C LYS A 206 33.74 25.46 2.87
N SER A 207 33.68 24.29 2.22
CA SER A 207 32.95 23.15 2.77
C SER A 207 33.66 22.51 3.96
N ARG A 208 32.86 21.97 4.89
CA ARG A 208 33.33 21.16 6.02
C ARG A 208 33.95 19.85 5.52
N PRO A 209 35.02 19.32 6.15
CA PRO A 209 35.65 18.06 5.72
C PRO A 209 34.72 16.84 5.69
N GLU A 210 33.72 16.81 6.57
CA GLU A 210 32.76 15.72 6.73
C GLU A 210 31.47 15.88 5.90
N ALA A 211 31.27 17.03 5.25
CA ALA A 211 30.03 17.32 4.51
C ALA A 211 29.99 16.65 3.12
N GLU A 212 28.80 16.23 2.69
CA GLU A 212 28.55 15.95 1.28
C GLU A 212 28.52 17.26 0.49
N LYS A 213 29.29 17.32 -0.59
CA LYS A 213 29.39 18.49 -1.47
C LYS A 213 28.36 18.36 -2.59
N MET A 214 27.41 19.29 -2.65
CA MET A 214 26.36 19.29 -3.67
C MET A 214 26.36 20.58 -4.48
N LEU A 215 26.03 20.46 -5.77
CA LEU A 215 25.88 21.58 -6.69
C LEU A 215 24.52 21.46 -7.39
N VAL A 216 23.65 22.45 -7.21
CA VAL A 216 22.37 22.55 -7.92
C VAL A 216 22.49 23.69 -8.93
N HIS A 217 22.53 23.38 -10.21
CA HIS A 217 22.47 24.40 -11.26
C HIS A 217 21.02 24.72 -11.63
N ILE A 218 20.75 26.01 -11.88
CA ILE A 218 19.42 26.52 -12.26
C ILE A 218 19.62 27.45 -13.47
N GLY A 219 19.11 27.08 -14.64
CA GLY A 219 19.24 27.88 -15.87
C GLY A 219 18.78 27.14 -17.13
N ASP A 220 18.86 27.77 -18.30
CA ASP A 220 18.39 27.20 -19.57
C ASP A 220 19.45 26.34 -20.29
N ASP A 221 20.61 26.16 -19.64
CA ASP A 221 21.80 25.48 -20.14
C ASP A 221 22.36 26.04 -21.48
N SER A 222 22.00 27.28 -21.86
CA SER A 222 22.40 27.90 -23.14
C SER A 222 23.80 28.53 -23.12
N ALA A 223 24.80 27.79 -22.65
CA ALA A 223 26.20 28.24 -22.64
C ALA A 223 26.63 28.86 -23.98
N ASN A 224 27.06 30.14 -23.95
CA ASN A 224 27.47 30.91 -25.13
C ASN A 224 28.88 31.51 -25.01
N ARG A 225 29.55 31.27 -23.88
CA ARG A 225 30.93 31.67 -23.57
C ARG A 225 31.66 30.56 -22.82
N SER A 226 32.95 30.42 -23.08
CA SER A 226 33.87 29.52 -22.37
C SER A 226 35.24 30.19 -22.18
N TYR A 227 36.04 29.66 -21.27
CA TYR A 227 37.45 29.95 -21.16
C TYR A 227 38.23 29.29 -22.31
N LEU A 228 39.43 29.81 -22.60
CA LEU A 228 40.36 29.09 -23.47
C LEU A 228 40.94 27.88 -22.70
N PRO A 229 41.14 26.71 -23.34
CA PRO A 229 41.91 25.62 -22.75
C PRO A 229 43.33 26.07 -22.36
N LYS A 230 43.93 25.50 -21.31
CA LYS A 230 45.34 25.77 -20.99
C LYS A 230 46.26 25.35 -22.15
N GLU A 231 47.41 26.01 -22.27
CA GLU A 231 48.43 25.60 -23.22
C GLU A 231 48.92 24.19 -22.87
N ASN A 232 48.83 23.26 -23.83
CA ASN A 232 49.07 21.82 -23.63
C ASN A 232 48.10 21.10 -22.67
N ALA A 233 46.89 21.62 -22.46
CA ALA A 233 45.83 20.91 -21.74
C ALA A 233 45.62 19.49 -22.30
N GLN A 234 45.48 18.50 -21.41
CA GLN A 234 45.24 17.12 -21.83
C GLN A 234 43.88 17.00 -22.51
N VAL A 235 43.88 16.41 -23.71
CA VAL A 235 42.68 16.03 -24.45
C VAL A 235 42.31 14.60 -24.07
N PHE A 236 41.07 14.42 -23.61
CA PHE A 236 40.48 13.14 -23.28
C PHE A 236 39.56 12.71 -24.43
N HIS A 237 39.55 11.41 -24.74
CA HIS A 237 38.50 10.83 -25.58
C HIS A 237 37.29 10.54 -24.72
N ASN A 238 36.09 10.87 -25.20
CA ASN A 238 34.85 10.46 -24.56
C ASN A 238 34.67 8.94 -24.76
N SER A 239 34.60 8.22 -23.66
CA SER A 239 34.36 6.77 -23.60
C SER A 239 33.01 6.41 -22.97
N GLY A 240 32.19 7.43 -22.65
CA GLY A 240 30.89 7.31 -22.01
C GLY A 240 30.70 8.27 -20.82
N GLU A 241 31.69 9.11 -20.51
CA GLU A 241 31.61 10.11 -19.43
C GLU A 241 30.63 11.25 -19.78
N ILE A 242 30.47 11.52 -21.08
CA ILE A 242 29.46 12.41 -21.67
C ILE A 242 28.54 11.54 -22.54
N VAL A 243 27.24 11.53 -22.20
CA VAL A 243 26.21 10.72 -22.85
C VAL A 243 25.48 11.52 -23.93
N ASP A 244 25.52 11.02 -25.16
CA ASP A 244 24.85 11.58 -26.33
C ASP A 244 23.35 11.76 -26.13
N TYR A 245 22.81 12.89 -26.59
CA TYR A 245 21.39 13.19 -26.45
C TYR A 245 20.91 14.20 -27.51
N ASN A 246 19.67 14.07 -27.99
CA ASN A 246 19.06 14.93 -29.01
C ASN A 246 19.90 15.17 -30.28
N GLY A 247 20.80 14.23 -30.64
CA GLY A 247 21.70 14.36 -31.80
C GLY A 247 22.95 15.22 -31.55
N TYR A 248 23.19 15.64 -30.30
CA TYR A 248 24.45 16.22 -29.86
C TYR A 248 25.39 15.12 -29.35
N HIS A 249 26.68 15.29 -29.64
CA HIS A 249 27.77 14.38 -29.32
C HIS A 249 29.04 15.19 -29.05
N THR A 250 29.94 14.66 -28.23
CA THR A 250 31.27 15.21 -27.95
C THR A 250 32.30 14.07 -28.02
N ASP A 251 33.10 14.01 -29.08
CA ASP A 251 34.13 12.96 -29.27
C ASP A 251 35.29 13.08 -28.27
N GLN A 252 35.64 14.32 -27.92
CA GLN A 252 36.80 14.67 -27.12
C GLN A 252 36.52 15.92 -26.26
N TYR A 253 37.12 15.98 -25.08
CA TYR A 253 37.00 17.13 -24.17
C TYR A 253 38.33 17.43 -23.46
N VAL A 254 38.39 18.60 -22.82
CA VAL A 254 39.50 19.05 -21.97
C VAL A 254 38.94 19.51 -20.63
N THR A 255 39.67 19.29 -19.54
CA THR A 255 39.24 19.69 -18.19
C THR A 255 39.97 20.93 -17.66
N GLU A 256 41.07 21.34 -18.31
CA GLU A 256 41.93 22.44 -17.85
C GLU A 256 41.80 23.71 -18.69
N PHE A 257 41.47 24.82 -18.03
CA PHE A 257 41.18 26.11 -18.65
C PHE A 257 41.99 27.28 -18.08
N GLN A 258 42.10 28.36 -18.85
CA GLN A 258 42.79 29.60 -18.50
C GLN A 258 41.86 30.53 -17.70
N THR A 259 41.60 30.21 -16.43
CA THR A 259 40.68 30.96 -15.56
C THR A 259 41.13 32.40 -15.30
N ASP A 260 42.44 32.63 -15.22
CA ASP A 260 43.06 33.94 -14.92
C ASP A 260 43.22 34.84 -16.17
N SER A 261 42.83 34.34 -17.35
CA SER A 261 42.95 35.07 -18.62
C SER A 261 41.75 35.99 -18.84
N GLU A 262 42.01 37.25 -19.19
CA GLU A 262 40.94 38.15 -19.67
C GLU A 262 40.30 37.68 -20.99
N LYS A 263 41.04 36.90 -21.80
CA LYS A 263 40.52 36.32 -23.04
C LYS A 263 39.54 35.19 -22.77
N TYR A 264 38.46 35.17 -23.54
CA TYR A 264 37.41 34.17 -23.49
C TYR A 264 36.92 33.83 -24.91
N GLN A 265 36.29 32.67 -25.06
CA GLN A 265 35.63 32.22 -26.28
C GLN A 265 34.15 32.63 -26.29
N THR A 266 33.60 32.94 -27.46
CA THR A 266 32.18 33.30 -27.67
C THR A 266 31.66 32.76 -28.98
N SER A 267 30.40 32.30 -29.02
CA SER A 267 29.72 31.92 -30.27
C SER A 267 28.78 33.01 -30.82
N GLY A 268 28.55 34.06 -30.03
CA GLY A 268 27.87 35.28 -30.48
C GLY A 268 28.84 36.36 -30.97
N SER A 269 28.32 37.32 -31.75
CA SER A 269 29.07 38.52 -32.14
C SER A 269 29.45 39.35 -30.91
N SER A 270 30.72 39.77 -30.85
CA SER A 270 31.25 40.59 -29.76
C SER A 270 32.17 41.66 -30.33
N THR A 271 32.07 42.88 -29.78
CA THR A 271 32.97 44.01 -30.06
C THR A 271 34.15 44.08 -29.09
N ASP A 272 34.23 43.12 -28.16
CA ASP A 272 35.23 43.07 -27.10
C ASP A 272 36.57 42.51 -27.65
N PRO A 273 37.71 43.21 -27.47
CA PRO A 273 39.00 42.76 -28.01
C PRO A 273 39.53 41.48 -27.37
N ASN A 274 39.01 41.10 -26.19
CA ASN A 274 39.37 39.86 -25.50
C ASN A 274 38.50 38.66 -25.93
N ALA A 275 37.49 38.88 -26.78
CA ALA A 275 36.61 37.83 -27.28
C ALA A 275 37.20 37.08 -28.49
N VAL A 276 37.31 35.76 -28.39
CA VAL A 276 37.68 34.85 -29.49
C VAL A 276 36.41 34.20 -30.04
N SER A 277 36.06 34.49 -31.30
CA SER A 277 34.89 33.89 -31.93
C SER A 277 35.13 32.42 -32.29
N VAL A 278 34.26 31.52 -31.84
CA VAL A 278 34.34 30.06 -32.05
C VAL A 278 32.95 29.47 -32.32
N SER A 279 32.88 28.19 -32.71
CA SER A 279 31.60 27.49 -32.86
C SER A 279 30.93 27.24 -31.50
N SER A 280 29.61 27.14 -31.48
CA SER A 280 28.89 26.73 -30.25
C SER A 280 29.23 25.30 -29.80
N SER A 281 29.71 24.44 -30.71
CA SER A 281 30.19 23.09 -30.35
C SER A 281 31.40 23.19 -29.41
N LEU A 282 32.40 24.01 -29.75
CA LEU A 282 33.61 24.13 -28.93
C LEU A 282 33.31 24.67 -27.51
N ILE A 283 32.32 25.54 -27.39
CA ILE A 283 31.85 26.08 -26.10
C ILE A 283 31.10 25.01 -25.30
N ASN A 284 30.26 24.22 -25.97
CA ASN A 284 29.60 23.05 -25.40
C ASN A 284 30.63 22.05 -24.87
N ASP A 285 31.62 21.67 -25.68
CA ASP A 285 32.64 20.68 -25.32
C ASP A 285 33.53 21.16 -24.16
N ALA A 286 33.85 22.47 -24.10
CA ALA A 286 34.52 23.10 -22.97
C ALA A 286 33.67 23.11 -21.68
N THR A 287 32.36 23.35 -21.80
CA THR A 287 31.43 23.35 -20.67
C THR A 287 31.26 21.93 -20.12
N LEU A 288 31.10 20.94 -21.01
CA LEU A 288 31.02 19.53 -20.64
C LEU A 288 32.32 19.00 -20.01
N GLY A 289 33.48 19.39 -20.53
CA GLY A 289 34.77 19.07 -19.89
C GLY A 289 34.91 19.63 -18.47
N THR A 290 34.29 20.78 -18.20
CA THR A 290 34.21 21.37 -16.84
C THR A 290 33.25 20.58 -15.94
N ILE A 291 32.10 20.16 -16.48
CA ILE A 291 31.17 19.26 -15.82
C ILE A 291 31.85 17.93 -15.43
N ILE A 292 32.70 17.36 -16.30
CA ILE A 292 33.49 16.17 -15.96
C ILE A 292 34.47 16.46 -14.82
N SER A 293 35.15 17.61 -14.82
CA SER A 293 36.03 18.03 -13.72
C SER A 293 35.31 18.06 -12.37
N ILE A 294 34.12 18.66 -12.31
CA ILE A 294 33.29 18.76 -11.10
C ILE A 294 32.84 17.39 -10.60
N LYS A 295 32.34 16.52 -11.50
CA LYS A 295 31.94 15.14 -11.13
C LYS A 295 33.15 14.33 -10.64
N ASN A 296 34.33 14.51 -11.23
CA ASN A 296 35.57 13.86 -10.80
C ASN A 296 36.09 14.36 -9.44
N ALA A 297 35.74 15.58 -9.02
CA ALA A 297 35.98 16.08 -7.67
C ALA A 297 35.05 15.46 -6.60
N GLY A 298 34.13 14.57 -6.99
CA GLY A 298 33.18 13.91 -6.09
C GLY A 298 31.98 14.77 -5.69
N ILE A 299 31.75 15.88 -6.40
CA ILE A 299 30.60 16.76 -6.17
C ILE A 299 29.36 16.13 -6.80
N LYS A 300 28.28 16.04 -6.01
CA LYS A 300 26.97 15.54 -6.47
C LYS A 300 26.19 16.68 -7.14
N CYS A 301 25.90 16.51 -8.42
CA CYS A 301 25.31 17.54 -9.26
C CYS A 301 23.84 17.30 -9.56
N TYR A 302 23.07 18.37 -9.56
CA TYR A 302 21.69 18.47 -10.00
C TYR A 302 21.58 19.60 -11.04
N SER A 303 20.61 19.46 -11.94
CA SER A 303 20.31 20.43 -12.99
C SER A 303 18.81 20.68 -13.01
N VAL A 304 18.40 21.92 -12.74
CA VAL A 304 17.02 22.40 -12.87
C VAL A 304 16.94 23.25 -14.14
N ALA A 305 16.65 22.59 -15.25
CA ALA A 305 16.72 23.18 -16.58
C ALA A 305 15.46 23.99 -16.93
N THR A 306 15.63 25.28 -17.22
CA THR A 306 14.55 26.27 -17.32
C THR A 306 14.17 26.49 -18.78
N ALA A 307 13.14 25.78 -19.27
CA ALA A 307 12.77 25.69 -20.69
C ALA A 307 13.98 25.54 -21.66
N PRO A 308 14.84 24.52 -21.44
CA PRO A 308 16.10 24.39 -22.16
C PRO A 308 15.89 24.15 -23.66
N SER A 309 16.84 24.60 -24.47
CA SER A 309 16.94 24.17 -25.87
C SER A 309 17.39 22.70 -25.96
N SER A 310 17.27 22.05 -27.13
CA SER A 310 17.77 20.67 -27.30
C SER A 310 19.27 20.50 -27.00
N ARG A 311 20.07 21.58 -27.16
CA ARG A 311 21.48 21.65 -26.73
C ARG A 311 21.59 21.82 -25.21
N GLY A 312 20.71 22.64 -24.63
CA GLY A 312 20.62 22.82 -23.19
C GLY A 312 20.32 21.51 -22.48
N GLU A 313 19.31 20.76 -22.92
CA GLU A 313 19.00 19.43 -22.37
C GLU A 313 20.20 18.48 -22.40
N TYR A 314 21.02 18.51 -23.47
CA TYR A 314 22.24 17.71 -23.56
C TYR A 314 23.28 18.11 -22.50
N ILE A 315 23.45 19.41 -22.24
CA ILE A 315 24.36 19.91 -21.21
C ILE A 315 23.83 19.59 -19.80
N GLY A 316 22.59 19.97 -19.49
CA GLY A 316 21.99 19.78 -18.16
C GLY A 316 21.89 18.31 -17.74
N ARG A 317 21.52 17.41 -18.67
CA ARG A 317 21.51 15.96 -18.41
C ARG A 317 22.89 15.38 -18.15
N ASN A 318 23.94 15.95 -18.73
CA ASN A 318 25.32 15.53 -18.49
C ASN A 318 25.92 16.18 -17.23
N LEU A 319 25.41 17.34 -16.80
CA LEU A 319 25.70 17.94 -15.50
C LEU A 319 25.13 17.12 -14.35
N ALA A 320 23.86 16.70 -14.45
CA ALA A 320 23.22 15.86 -13.45
C ALA A 320 24.01 14.55 -13.19
N SER A 321 24.29 14.23 -11.92
CA SER A 321 25.04 13.00 -11.55
C SER A 321 24.26 11.71 -11.79
N SER A 322 22.93 11.80 -11.94
CA SER A 322 22.06 10.69 -12.33
C SER A 322 20.89 11.22 -13.18
N PRO A 323 20.19 10.37 -13.95
CA PRO A 323 18.99 10.79 -14.68
C PRO A 323 17.90 11.41 -13.80
N ASN A 324 17.81 11.01 -12.52
CA ASN A 324 16.86 11.55 -11.55
C ASN A 324 17.30 12.89 -10.95
N ASN A 325 18.55 13.31 -11.16
CA ASN A 325 19.06 14.61 -10.73
C ASN A 325 18.83 15.71 -11.79
N TYR A 326 18.22 15.37 -12.93
CA TYR A 326 17.84 16.30 -13.98
C TYR A 326 16.34 16.58 -13.92
N LEU A 327 15.97 17.82 -13.61
CA LEU A 327 14.60 18.32 -13.54
C LEU A 327 14.41 19.40 -14.61
N SER A 328 13.20 19.58 -15.12
CA SER A 328 12.89 20.65 -16.07
C SER A 328 11.65 21.42 -15.64
N ILE A 329 11.73 22.75 -15.73
CA ILE A 329 10.68 23.70 -15.34
C ILE A 329 10.42 24.70 -16.46
N ASP A 330 9.36 25.51 -16.29
CA ASP A 330 8.97 26.56 -17.22
C ASP A 330 10.01 27.69 -17.32
N GLU A 331 9.91 28.48 -18.40
CA GLU A 331 10.83 29.58 -18.66
C GLU A 331 10.82 30.69 -17.58
N ASN A 332 9.73 30.81 -16.81
CA ASN A 332 9.54 31.84 -15.80
C ASN A 332 9.84 31.36 -14.37
N LEU A 333 10.38 30.15 -14.21
CA LEU A 333 10.75 29.55 -12.92
C LEU A 333 9.55 29.28 -11.99
N THR A 334 8.33 29.25 -12.51
CA THR A 334 7.10 29.02 -11.73
C THR A 334 7.13 27.67 -11.00
N GLY A 335 7.71 26.64 -11.64
CA GLY A 335 7.90 25.31 -11.06
C GLY A 335 9.14 25.14 -10.16
N LEU A 336 9.93 26.20 -9.91
CA LEU A 336 11.23 26.06 -9.25
C LEU A 336 11.13 25.49 -7.83
N GLY A 337 10.21 25.98 -7.00
CA GLY A 337 10.09 25.51 -5.62
C GLY A 337 9.69 24.04 -5.51
N ASN A 338 8.83 23.54 -6.42
CA ASN A 338 8.55 22.10 -6.54
C ASN A 338 9.80 21.30 -6.90
N ALA A 339 10.61 21.77 -7.86
CA ALA A 339 11.85 21.09 -8.26
C ALA A 339 12.88 21.08 -7.12
N LEU A 340 13.02 22.21 -6.40
CA LEU A 340 13.90 22.31 -5.23
C LEU A 340 13.38 21.44 -4.07
N LYS A 341 12.07 21.35 -3.85
CA LYS A 341 11.44 20.44 -2.87
C LYS A 341 11.75 18.97 -3.20
N GLU A 342 11.69 18.55 -4.46
CA GLU A 342 12.10 17.18 -4.85
C GLU A 342 13.59 16.91 -4.57
N ILE A 343 14.46 17.92 -4.70
CA ILE A 343 15.89 17.81 -4.33
C ILE A 343 16.06 17.76 -2.80
N ALA A 344 15.38 18.63 -2.04
CA ALA A 344 15.38 18.69 -0.57
C ALA A 344 14.99 17.36 0.09
N ASN A 345 13.90 16.74 -0.39
CA ASN A 345 13.43 15.45 0.10
C ASN A 345 14.50 14.36 -0.03
N GLY A 346 15.33 14.39 -1.08
CA GLY A 346 16.45 13.46 -1.30
C GLY A 346 17.77 13.83 -0.61
N MET A 347 17.81 14.91 0.18
CA MET A 347 18.98 15.38 0.92
C MET A 347 18.84 15.19 2.43
N ASP A 348 17.66 15.46 2.99
CA ASP A 348 17.50 15.57 4.44
C ASP A 348 16.72 14.42 5.09
N LYS A 349 15.79 13.79 4.36
CA LYS A 349 14.83 12.84 4.94
C LYS A 349 15.38 11.42 4.98
N THR A 350 15.12 10.69 6.06
CA THR A 350 15.56 9.29 6.20
C THR A 350 14.63 8.27 5.56
N ILE A 351 13.36 8.63 5.29
CA ILE A 351 12.42 7.83 4.51
C ILE A 351 12.15 8.57 3.21
N VAL A 352 12.49 7.97 2.07
CA VAL A 352 12.36 8.59 0.74
C VAL A 352 11.88 7.53 -0.25
N ASN A 353 10.70 7.73 -0.81
CA ASN A 353 10.01 6.73 -1.66
C ASN A 353 9.84 5.36 -0.96
N GLY A 354 9.72 5.37 0.37
CA GLY A 354 9.59 4.18 1.19
C GLY A 354 8.30 3.40 0.91
N THR A 355 8.28 2.13 1.29
CA THR A 355 7.15 1.22 1.07
C THR A 355 6.88 0.39 2.33
N VAL A 356 5.63 0.36 2.78
CA VAL A 356 5.16 -0.59 3.80
C VAL A 356 4.47 -1.76 3.10
N THR A 357 4.75 -2.99 3.53
CA THR A 357 4.00 -4.20 3.15
C THR A 357 3.36 -4.80 4.38
N ASP A 358 2.04 -5.02 4.33
CA ASP A 358 1.23 -5.44 5.47
C ASP A 358 0.21 -6.54 5.11
N PRO A 359 0.62 -7.83 5.14
CA PRO A 359 -0.26 -8.98 4.91
C PRO A 359 -1.19 -9.21 6.11
N MET A 360 -2.45 -9.59 5.88
CA MET A 360 -3.36 -10.01 6.95
C MET A 360 -2.92 -11.33 7.60
N GLY A 361 -3.34 -11.51 8.86
CA GLY A 361 -3.05 -12.71 9.62
C GLY A 361 -3.90 -13.88 9.19
N LYS A 362 -3.51 -15.08 9.61
CA LYS A 362 -4.34 -16.27 9.37
C LYS A 362 -5.67 -16.12 10.12
N ASP A 363 -6.77 -16.46 9.43
CA ASP A 363 -8.13 -16.39 9.94
C ASP A 363 -8.59 -14.93 10.28
N ILE A 364 -7.87 -13.91 9.78
CA ILE A 364 -8.24 -12.49 9.87
C ILE A 364 -8.93 -12.02 8.58
N LEU A 365 -10.01 -11.24 8.74
CA LEU A 365 -10.84 -10.73 7.66
C LEU A 365 -10.68 -9.20 7.54
N LEU A 366 -9.91 -8.75 6.54
CA LEU A 366 -9.83 -7.33 6.20
C LEU A 366 -11.20 -6.81 5.76
N GLN A 367 -11.63 -5.66 6.29
CA GLN A 367 -12.88 -5.03 5.85
C GLN A 367 -12.66 -4.30 4.52
N GLY A 368 -13.51 -4.59 3.53
CA GLY A 368 -13.46 -3.96 2.20
C GLY A 368 -12.63 -4.69 1.14
N ILE A 369 -12.18 -5.94 1.35
CA ILE A 369 -11.43 -6.74 0.36
C ILE A 369 -12.03 -6.63 -1.05
N GLY A 370 -11.19 -6.37 -2.05
CA GLY A 370 -11.60 -6.24 -3.45
C GLY A 370 -12.35 -4.94 -3.81
N ALA A 371 -12.66 -4.11 -2.81
CA ALA A 371 -13.18 -2.74 -2.96
C ALA A 371 -12.43 -1.76 -2.03
N PHE A 372 -11.22 -2.12 -1.61
CA PHE A 372 -10.48 -1.42 -0.56
C PHE A 372 -10.00 -0.07 -1.09
N GLY A 373 -10.27 0.98 -0.31
CA GLY A 373 -10.08 2.37 -0.72
C GLY A 373 -10.42 3.33 0.43
N PRO A 374 -10.45 4.65 0.19
CA PRO A 374 -10.54 5.67 1.25
C PRO A 374 -11.77 5.61 2.19
N SER A 375 -12.77 4.77 1.90
CA SER A 375 -13.90 4.51 2.80
C SER A 375 -13.63 3.41 3.84
N TYR A 376 -12.54 2.64 3.68
CA TYR A 376 -12.18 1.48 4.52
C TYR A 376 -10.91 1.70 5.37
N TYR A 377 -10.27 2.86 5.21
CA TYR A 377 -9.11 3.26 5.99
C TYR A 377 -9.10 4.76 6.27
N GLN A 378 -8.32 5.17 7.26
CA GLN A 378 -7.95 6.55 7.53
C GLN A 378 -6.44 6.68 7.35
N LEU A 379 -6.00 7.57 6.47
CA LEU A 379 -4.60 7.94 6.29
C LEU A 379 -4.48 9.42 6.62
N GLN A 380 -3.56 9.76 7.54
CA GLN A 380 -3.36 11.12 8.02
C GLN A 380 -1.86 11.42 8.09
N GLY A 381 -1.44 12.50 7.45
CA GLY A 381 -0.11 13.10 7.63
C GLY A 381 -0.11 14.04 8.83
N TRP A 382 1.04 14.20 9.47
CA TRP A 382 1.22 15.08 10.61
C TRP A 382 2.61 15.73 10.59
N SER A 383 2.66 17.01 10.90
CA SER A 383 3.87 17.76 11.21
C SER A 383 3.91 18.10 12.71
N LYS A 384 5.11 18.31 13.27
CA LYS A 384 5.32 18.65 14.68
C LYS A 384 5.74 20.12 14.79
N GLU A 385 4.99 20.89 15.57
CA GLU A 385 5.27 22.31 15.80
C GLU A 385 6.47 22.52 16.75
N GLU A 386 7.01 23.74 16.80
CA GLU A 386 7.97 24.20 17.81
C GLU A 386 7.51 23.93 19.26
N SER A 387 6.19 23.92 19.48
CA SER A 387 5.55 23.61 20.77
C SER A 387 5.80 22.16 21.24
N GLY A 388 6.21 21.28 20.33
CA GLY A 388 6.30 19.84 20.52
C GLY A 388 4.99 19.09 20.31
N GLU A 389 3.89 19.77 19.93
CA GLU A 389 2.62 19.14 19.60
C GLU A 389 2.55 18.71 18.12
N TRP A 390 1.79 17.65 17.85
CA TRP A 390 1.55 17.17 16.48
C TRP A 390 0.25 17.75 15.93
N GLN A 391 0.33 18.42 14.78
CA GLN A 391 -0.85 18.89 14.03
C GLN A 391 -1.10 18.03 12.80
N ALA A 392 -2.36 17.97 12.37
CA ALA A 392 -2.76 17.29 11.15
C ALA A 392 -2.31 18.09 9.92
N ASP A 393 -1.56 17.45 9.04
CA ASP A 393 -0.93 18.07 7.87
C ASP A 393 -1.00 17.13 6.67
N GLU A 394 -1.91 17.43 5.74
CA GLU A 394 -2.09 16.67 4.50
C GLU A 394 -0.89 16.76 3.55
N THR A 395 -0.05 17.80 3.68
CA THR A 395 1.10 17.98 2.77
C THR A 395 2.16 16.91 2.97
N VAL A 396 2.29 16.39 4.21
CA VAL A 396 3.15 15.27 4.60
C VAL A 396 2.78 13.96 3.89
N LEU A 397 1.52 13.81 3.43
CA LEU A 397 1.15 12.63 2.63
C LEU A 397 1.80 12.63 1.24
N GLY A 398 2.08 13.80 0.65
CA GLY A 398 2.80 13.94 -0.61
C GLY A 398 2.23 13.07 -1.75
N LYS A 399 2.99 12.05 -2.16
CA LYS A 399 2.62 11.09 -3.22
C LYS A 399 2.18 9.72 -2.66
N THR A 400 1.92 9.61 -1.35
CA THR A 400 1.63 8.34 -0.67
C THR A 400 0.38 7.67 -1.24
N GLU A 401 0.49 6.42 -1.67
CA GLU A 401 -0.59 5.62 -2.23
C GLU A 401 -0.85 4.37 -1.38
N VAL A 402 -2.13 4.08 -1.08
CA VAL A 402 -2.55 2.83 -0.43
C VAL A 402 -3.11 1.88 -1.47
N THR A 403 -2.58 0.66 -1.53
CA THR A 403 -3.08 -0.41 -2.42
C THR A 403 -3.38 -1.68 -1.62
N GLU A 404 -4.32 -2.50 -2.11
CA GLU A 404 -4.66 -3.81 -1.55
C GLU A 404 -4.66 -4.85 -2.67
N ASN A 405 -4.04 -6.00 -2.43
CA ASN A 405 -4.16 -7.14 -3.31
C ASN A 405 -4.01 -8.46 -2.52
N GLY A 406 -5.05 -9.29 -2.53
CA GLY A 406 -5.00 -10.62 -1.93
C GLY A 406 -4.86 -10.62 -0.41
N GLN A 407 -5.48 -9.64 0.28
CA GLN A 407 -5.33 -9.39 1.71
C GLN A 407 -3.92 -8.92 2.12
N ILE A 408 -3.19 -8.28 1.19
CA ILE A 408 -1.94 -7.58 1.47
C ILE A 408 -2.16 -6.10 1.21
N ILE A 409 -2.10 -5.28 2.25
CA ILE A 409 -2.09 -3.82 2.12
C ILE A 409 -0.66 -3.38 1.84
N LYS A 410 -0.48 -2.39 0.98
CA LYS A 410 0.77 -1.64 0.85
C LYS A 410 0.53 -0.15 0.96
N LEU A 411 1.44 0.54 1.63
CA LEU A 411 1.61 1.98 1.50
C LEU A 411 2.87 2.21 0.66
N ASN A 412 2.76 2.97 -0.43
CA ASN A 412 3.85 3.22 -1.38
C ASN A 412 4.20 4.71 -1.36
N HIS A 413 5.43 5.05 -1.76
CA HIS A 413 5.90 6.44 -1.95
C HIS A 413 5.96 7.30 -0.68
N LEU A 414 6.12 6.68 0.50
CA LEU A 414 6.30 7.42 1.76
C LEU A 414 7.56 8.30 1.66
N THR A 415 7.46 9.56 2.07
CA THR A 415 8.60 10.47 2.14
C THR A 415 8.48 11.27 3.43
N LEU A 416 9.34 10.99 4.42
CA LEU A 416 9.20 11.47 5.80
C LEU A 416 10.56 11.82 6.40
N GLY A 417 10.67 13.06 6.87
CA GLY A 417 11.82 13.66 7.53
C GLY A 417 11.64 13.76 9.05
N LYS A 418 12.50 14.58 9.67
CA LYS A 418 12.32 15.00 11.05
C LYS A 418 10.99 15.72 11.21
N ASN A 419 10.37 15.58 12.39
CA ASN A 419 9.08 16.19 12.71
C ASN A 419 7.91 15.84 11.77
N GLU A 420 8.05 14.86 10.88
CA GLU A 420 7.01 14.34 9.99
C GLU A 420 6.64 12.89 10.35
N LYS A 421 5.34 12.59 10.39
CA LYS A 421 4.84 11.21 10.52
C LYS A 421 3.56 11.00 9.73
N ILE A 422 3.26 9.73 9.43
CA ILE A 422 1.92 9.31 9.01
C ILE A 422 1.31 8.36 10.01
N THR A 423 -0.02 8.37 10.09
CA THR A 423 -0.81 7.31 10.74
C THR A 423 -1.78 6.72 9.73
N PHE A 424 -1.79 5.40 9.62
CA PHE A 424 -2.68 4.64 8.75
C PHE A 424 -3.49 3.66 9.59
N THR A 425 -4.81 3.81 9.59
CA THR A 425 -5.74 2.95 10.35
C THR A 425 -6.70 2.26 9.41
N TYR A 426 -6.84 0.94 9.53
CA TYR A 426 -7.79 0.12 8.77
C TYR A 426 -8.51 -0.86 9.70
N GLN A 427 -9.56 -1.52 9.21
CA GLN A 427 -10.40 -2.36 10.06
C GLN A 427 -10.33 -3.85 9.70
N ILE A 428 -10.34 -4.69 10.74
CA ILE A 428 -10.34 -6.16 10.62
C ILE A 428 -11.41 -6.80 11.51
N ARG A 429 -11.74 -8.05 11.20
CA ARG A 429 -12.52 -8.96 12.04
C ARG A 429 -11.82 -10.32 12.13
N LEU A 430 -12.16 -11.12 13.13
CA LEU A 430 -11.73 -12.51 13.21
C LEU A 430 -12.75 -13.43 12.50
N ALA A 431 -12.29 -14.45 11.78
CA ALA A 431 -13.15 -15.43 11.09
C ALA A 431 -13.79 -16.43 12.07
N THR A 432 -14.73 -15.95 12.89
CA THR A 432 -15.44 -16.76 13.90
C THR A 432 -16.29 -17.88 13.30
N GLU A 433 -16.65 -17.78 12.02
CA GLU A 433 -17.39 -18.82 11.32
C GLU A 433 -16.57 -20.04 10.88
N ALA A 434 -15.23 -19.94 10.90
CA ALA A 434 -14.32 -20.97 10.39
C ALA A 434 -14.57 -22.36 11.04
N GLU A 435 -14.44 -23.42 10.23
CA GLU A 435 -14.69 -24.81 10.66
C GLU A 435 -13.87 -25.24 11.88
N ALA A 436 -12.62 -24.79 11.97
CA ALA A 436 -11.70 -25.07 13.06
C ALA A 436 -11.54 -23.89 14.05
N PHE A 437 -12.55 -23.03 14.18
CA PHE A 437 -12.47 -21.82 15.00
C PHE A 437 -12.15 -22.12 16.48
N LYS A 438 -11.18 -21.40 17.04
CA LYS A 438 -10.79 -21.48 18.46
C LYS A 438 -11.14 -20.18 19.17
N GLY A 439 -12.17 -20.21 19.99
CA GLY A 439 -12.54 -19.06 20.81
C GLY A 439 -11.61 -18.90 22.02
N GLU A 440 -11.65 -17.73 22.65
CA GLU A 440 -10.76 -17.32 23.75
C GLU A 440 -9.24 -17.39 23.45
N THR A 441 -8.87 -17.66 22.19
CA THR A 441 -7.50 -17.90 21.70
C THR A 441 -7.02 -16.68 20.90
N TRP A 442 -5.75 -16.30 21.06
CA TRP A 442 -5.10 -15.20 20.35
C TRP A 442 -4.73 -15.57 18.92
N TYR A 443 -5.07 -14.66 18.00
CA TYR A 443 -4.72 -14.68 16.59
C TYR A 443 -3.95 -13.40 16.24
N LEU A 444 -2.79 -13.54 15.59
CA LEU A 444 -2.05 -12.39 15.06
C LEU A 444 -2.91 -11.65 14.02
N CYS A 445 -3.02 -10.33 14.14
CA CYS A 445 -3.78 -9.49 13.21
C CYS A 445 -3.24 -9.55 11.77
N ASN A 446 -1.94 -9.84 11.63
CA ASN A 446 -1.18 -9.73 10.40
C ASN A 446 -0.17 -10.87 10.26
N GLY A 447 0.35 -11.06 9.04
CA GLY A 447 1.63 -11.73 8.84
C GLY A 447 2.79 -10.77 9.19
N ARG A 448 3.96 -10.98 8.59
CA ARG A 448 5.10 -10.07 8.77
C ARG A 448 4.79 -8.71 8.11
N THR A 449 4.72 -7.65 8.92
CA THR A 449 4.56 -6.27 8.46
C THR A 449 5.92 -5.58 8.45
N THR A 450 6.33 -4.99 7.32
CA THR A 450 7.65 -4.36 7.16
C THR A 450 7.58 -2.98 6.51
N LEU A 451 8.48 -2.08 6.90
CA LEU A 451 8.82 -0.84 6.18
C LEU A 451 10.17 -1.03 5.47
N ASP A 452 10.23 -0.77 4.18
CA ASP A 452 11.46 -0.46 3.45
C ASP A 452 11.55 1.08 3.33
N PRO A 453 12.46 1.76 4.04
CA PRO A 453 12.47 3.22 4.09
C PRO A 453 13.00 3.88 2.81
N LEU A 454 13.78 3.16 1.99
CA LEU A 454 14.47 3.69 0.81
C LEU A 454 14.17 2.91 -0.49
N ASN A 455 13.32 1.88 -0.41
CA ASN A 455 13.01 0.94 -1.48
C ASN A 455 14.27 0.23 -2.03
N ASN A 456 15.17 -0.15 -1.11
CA ASN A 456 16.48 -0.76 -1.40
C ASN A 456 16.58 -2.24 -0.94
N GLY A 457 15.56 -2.77 -0.27
CA GLY A 457 15.52 -4.12 0.30
C GLY A 457 15.90 -4.21 1.79
N GLU A 458 16.22 -3.11 2.46
CA GLU A 458 16.52 -3.08 3.90
C GLU A 458 15.23 -2.96 4.71
N LEU A 459 14.71 -4.10 5.18
CA LEU A 459 13.39 -4.19 5.81
C LEU A 459 13.46 -3.97 7.34
N LEU A 460 12.60 -3.08 7.82
CA LEU A 460 12.36 -2.79 9.24
C LEU A 460 11.02 -3.39 9.68
N ASP A 461 11.02 -4.25 10.69
CA ASP A 461 9.83 -4.97 11.15
C ASP A 461 8.91 -4.09 12.04
N PHE A 462 7.61 -4.34 11.97
CA PHE A 462 6.65 -3.89 13.00
C PHE A 462 6.30 -5.08 13.92
N PRO A 463 6.13 -4.88 15.23
CA PRO A 463 5.59 -5.91 16.09
C PRO A 463 4.11 -6.12 15.75
N ILE A 464 3.69 -7.39 15.70
CA ILE A 464 2.35 -7.76 15.25
C ILE A 464 1.44 -7.99 16.45
N PRO A 465 0.39 -7.17 16.64
CA PRO A 465 -0.56 -7.37 17.72
C PRO A 465 -1.48 -8.57 17.45
N SER A 466 -2.18 -9.04 18.49
CA SER A 466 -3.17 -10.12 18.39
C SER A 466 -4.55 -9.68 18.86
N ILE A 467 -5.57 -10.38 18.36
CA ILE A 467 -6.97 -10.27 18.80
C ILE A 467 -7.52 -11.65 19.16
N LYS A 468 -8.66 -11.69 19.85
CA LYS A 468 -9.44 -12.91 20.07
C LYS A 468 -10.95 -12.63 20.05
N ALA A 469 -11.75 -13.70 19.96
CA ALA A 469 -13.20 -13.61 20.07
C ALA A 469 -13.75 -14.50 21.21
N PRO A 470 -14.78 -14.02 21.94
CA PRO A 470 -15.35 -14.74 23.07
C PRO A 470 -16.25 -15.91 22.65
N THR A 471 -16.41 -16.87 23.57
CA THR A 471 -17.25 -18.06 23.38
C THR A 471 -18.60 -18.01 24.11
N VAL A 472 -19.52 -18.87 23.68
CA VAL A 472 -20.80 -19.13 24.34
C VAL A 472 -20.78 -20.51 24.96
N LYS A 473 -21.17 -20.58 26.23
CA LYS A 473 -21.44 -21.84 26.94
C LYS A 473 -22.94 -22.14 26.86
N LEU A 474 -23.28 -23.27 26.24
CA LEU A 474 -24.64 -23.83 26.22
C LEU A 474 -24.79 -24.86 27.35
N ASN A 475 -25.92 -24.88 28.04
CA ASN A 475 -26.27 -25.93 29.00
C ASN A 475 -27.37 -26.78 28.38
N ILE A 476 -27.20 -28.10 28.37
CA ILE A 476 -28.13 -29.02 27.70
C ILE A 476 -28.55 -30.08 28.71
N LYS A 477 -29.86 -30.27 28.87
CA LYS A 477 -30.45 -31.31 29.72
C LYS A 477 -31.51 -32.10 28.95
N LYS A 478 -31.61 -33.41 29.20
CA LYS A 478 -32.74 -34.25 28.77
C LYS A 478 -33.71 -34.48 29.93
N GLN A 479 -35.00 -34.45 29.63
CA GLN A 479 -36.11 -34.87 30.49
C GLN A 479 -36.99 -35.88 29.76
N TRP A 480 -37.74 -36.64 30.56
CA TRP A 480 -38.60 -37.73 30.12
C TRP A 480 -39.97 -37.59 30.80
N LYS A 481 -41.05 -37.75 30.03
CA LYS A 481 -42.43 -37.55 30.48
C LYS A 481 -43.29 -38.76 30.09
N ASN A 482 -44.24 -39.12 30.98
CA ASN A 482 -45.16 -40.26 30.84
C ASN A 482 -44.47 -41.64 30.68
N ILE A 483 -43.39 -41.89 31.44
CA ILE A 483 -42.61 -43.14 31.35
C ILE A 483 -42.44 -43.82 32.71
N GLU A 484 -42.70 -45.13 32.78
CA GLU A 484 -42.10 -45.99 33.82
C GLU A 484 -40.61 -46.22 33.52
N THR A 485 -39.73 -46.00 34.51
CA THR A 485 -38.25 -45.90 34.43
C THR A 485 -37.48 -46.94 33.61
N ASN A 486 -38.13 -48.03 33.25
CA ASN A 486 -37.57 -49.22 32.63
C ASN A 486 -37.40 -49.07 31.09
N HIS A 487 -38.07 -48.08 30.50
CA HIS A 487 -38.05 -47.80 29.04
C HIS A 487 -37.13 -46.63 28.65
N ILE A 488 -36.42 -46.03 29.60
CA ILE A 488 -35.52 -44.90 29.34
C ILE A 488 -34.19 -45.40 28.77
N PRO A 489 -33.81 -45.05 27.51
CA PRO A 489 -32.59 -45.54 26.86
C PRO A 489 -31.33 -45.02 27.54
N THR A 490 -30.25 -45.79 27.54
CA THR A 490 -28.98 -45.44 28.23
C THR A 490 -28.35 -44.13 27.77
N SER A 491 -28.67 -43.70 26.55
CA SER A 491 -28.18 -42.47 25.94
C SER A 491 -29.12 -42.00 24.83
N ILE A 492 -29.05 -40.71 24.48
CA ILE A 492 -29.64 -40.15 23.25
C ILE A 492 -28.57 -39.39 22.46
N GLN A 493 -28.79 -39.22 21.16
CA GLN A 493 -27.99 -38.35 20.31
C GLN A 493 -28.69 -37.01 20.09
N TYR A 494 -27.92 -35.94 19.98
CA TYR A 494 -28.43 -34.61 19.62
C TYR A 494 -27.41 -33.86 18.76
N VAL A 495 -27.87 -32.84 18.05
CA VAL A 495 -27.01 -31.91 17.30
C VAL A 495 -27.23 -30.48 17.80
N ILE A 496 -26.17 -29.69 17.78
CA ILE A 496 -26.26 -28.24 17.99
C ILE A 496 -26.31 -27.58 16.61
N LYS A 497 -27.25 -26.65 16.44
CA LYS A 497 -27.39 -25.84 15.24
C LYS A 497 -27.08 -24.39 15.53
N ARG A 498 -26.59 -23.66 14.53
CA ARG A 498 -26.42 -22.21 14.59
C ARG A 498 -27.07 -21.54 13.39
N GLN A 499 -27.71 -20.40 13.63
CA GLN A 499 -28.26 -19.52 12.59
C GLN A 499 -27.33 -18.30 12.41
N THR A 500 -27.80 -17.23 11.75
CA THR A 500 -27.05 -15.96 11.57
C THR A 500 -25.61 -16.11 11.01
N VAL A 501 -25.33 -17.17 10.24
CA VAL A 501 -24.08 -17.29 9.46
C VAL A 501 -24.06 -16.29 8.30
N THR A 502 -22.90 -15.73 7.97
CA THR A 502 -22.71 -14.80 6.84
C THR A 502 -22.09 -15.47 5.62
N ASN A 503 -21.33 -16.55 5.83
CA ASN A 503 -20.78 -17.39 4.77
C ASN A 503 -21.64 -18.66 4.61
N ASN A 504 -22.05 -18.96 3.38
CA ASN A 504 -22.88 -20.13 3.05
C ASN A 504 -22.13 -21.47 3.15
N GLU A 505 -20.80 -21.45 3.18
CA GLU A 505 -19.95 -22.64 3.39
C GLU A 505 -19.72 -22.92 4.89
N SER A 506 -20.12 -22.01 5.77
CA SER A 506 -20.03 -22.18 7.23
C SER A 506 -20.94 -23.32 7.71
N TRP A 507 -20.44 -24.12 8.66
CA TRP A 507 -21.27 -25.14 9.29
C TRP A 507 -22.49 -24.52 9.99
N ILE A 508 -23.65 -25.17 9.87
CA ILE A 508 -24.92 -24.76 10.49
C ILE A 508 -25.49 -25.83 11.45
N THR A 509 -24.93 -27.03 11.45
CA THR A 509 -25.30 -28.17 12.30
C THR A 509 -24.03 -28.94 12.63
N SER A 510 -23.88 -29.36 13.88
CA SER A 510 -22.72 -30.15 14.32
C SER A 510 -22.80 -31.61 13.89
N ASP A 511 -21.68 -32.33 13.99
CA ASP A 511 -21.72 -33.79 14.09
C ASP A 511 -22.50 -34.19 15.37
N PRO A 512 -23.00 -35.44 15.48
CA PRO A 512 -23.74 -35.91 16.65
C PRO A 512 -22.95 -35.81 17.96
N LEU A 513 -23.62 -35.28 18.99
CA LEU A 513 -23.21 -35.33 20.38
C LEU A 513 -24.11 -36.28 21.17
N MET A 514 -23.67 -36.68 22.37
CA MET A 514 -24.35 -37.67 23.22
C MET A 514 -24.74 -37.07 24.57
N LEU A 515 -25.90 -37.45 25.09
CA LEU A 515 -26.23 -37.36 26.52
C LEU A 515 -26.41 -38.78 27.07
N SER A 516 -25.79 -39.08 28.21
CA SER A 516 -25.88 -40.38 28.86
C SER A 516 -26.69 -40.35 30.16
N LYS A 517 -27.26 -41.50 30.52
CA LYS A 517 -27.94 -41.72 31.82
C LYS A 517 -26.97 -41.63 33.00
N GLU A 518 -25.70 -41.96 32.77
CA GLU A 518 -24.64 -41.94 33.78
C GLU A 518 -24.28 -40.49 34.20
N GLU A 519 -24.50 -39.52 33.31
CA GLU A 519 -24.25 -38.09 33.50
C GLU A 519 -25.53 -37.29 33.83
N ASP A 520 -26.58 -37.92 34.39
CA ASP A 520 -27.92 -37.33 34.65
C ASP A 520 -28.55 -36.65 33.42
N TYR A 521 -28.16 -37.11 32.21
CA TYR A 521 -28.44 -36.48 30.92
C TYR A 521 -28.25 -34.95 30.91
N ALA A 522 -27.22 -34.43 31.59
CA ALA A 522 -26.94 -33.02 31.66
C ALA A 522 -25.48 -32.72 31.31
N THR A 523 -25.24 -31.71 30.48
CA THR A 523 -23.88 -31.30 30.11
C THR A 523 -23.80 -29.80 29.83
N SER A 524 -22.57 -29.30 29.72
CA SER A 524 -22.28 -27.95 29.24
C SER A 524 -21.34 -28.00 28.04
N VAL A 525 -21.73 -27.38 26.94
CA VAL A 525 -21.00 -27.39 25.68
C VAL A 525 -20.49 -25.98 25.35
N TYR A 526 -19.20 -25.87 25.04
CA TYR A 526 -18.56 -24.65 24.53
C TYR A 526 -17.83 -24.87 23.19
N GLN A 527 -17.80 -26.12 22.73
CA GLN A 527 -17.20 -26.57 21.48
C GLN A 527 -17.97 -27.77 20.92
N VAL A 528 -18.03 -27.92 19.60
CA VAL A 528 -18.73 -28.98 18.89
C VAL A 528 -17.82 -29.66 17.86
N PRO A 529 -18.00 -30.97 17.60
CA PRO A 529 -17.38 -31.64 16.47
C PRO A 529 -18.04 -31.20 15.15
N ILE A 530 -17.23 -30.80 14.17
CA ILE A 530 -17.61 -30.49 12.79
C ILE A 530 -16.67 -31.29 11.88
N ALA A 531 -17.19 -32.26 11.12
CA ALA A 531 -16.39 -33.20 10.33
C ALA A 531 -15.24 -33.87 11.13
N GLY A 532 -15.45 -34.09 12.43
CA GLY A 532 -14.45 -34.61 13.38
C GLY A 532 -13.46 -33.58 13.95
N ILE A 533 -13.53 -32.31 13.54
CA ILE A 533 -12.71 -31.20 14.06
C ILE A 533 -13.45 -30.53 15.21
N SER A 534 -12.74 -30.23 16.31
CA SER A 534 -13.34 -29.49 17.43
C SER A 534 -13.40 -27.99 17.14
N SER A 535 -14.60 -27.46 16.91
CA SER A 535 -14.89 -26.04 16.70
C SER A 535 -15.45 -25.41 17.97
N SER A 536 -14.95 -24.26 18.38
CA SER A 536 -15.56 -23.49 19.48
C SER A 536 -16.93 -22.92 19.08
N LEU A 537 -17.76 -22.60 20.07
CA LEU A 537 -19.03 -21.89 19.87
C LEU A 537 -18.80 -20.37 20.05
N PRO A 538 -18.58 -19.58 18.98
CA PRO A 538 -18.40 -18.12 19.08
C PRO A 538 -19.66 -17.39 19.56
N LEU A 539 -19.47 -16.22 20.17
CA LEU A 539 -20.56 -15.28 20.47
C LEU A 539 -21.20 -14.69 19.21
N TYR A 540 -20.39 -14.34 18.21
CA TYR A 540 -20.82 -13.56 17.05
C TYR A 540 -20.25 -14.08 15.72
N ASN A 541 -20.96 -13.79 14.64
CA ASN A 541 -20.63 -14.15 13.26
C ASN A 541 -19.54 -13.24 12.66
N ASN A 542 -19.15 -13.47 11.39
CA ASN A 542 -18.09 -12.68 10.76
C ASN A 542 -18.46 -11.19 10.54
N ASN A 543 -19.71 -10.78 10.79
CA ASN A 543 -20.16 -9.38 10.78
C ASN A 543 -20.34 -8.78 12.20
N GLY A 544 -20.12 -9.57 13.26
CA GLY A 544 -20.29 -9.13 14.65
C GLY A 544 -21.71 -9.27 15.21
N GLU A 545 -22.65 -9.86 14.48
CA GLU A 545 -24.00 -10.16 14.97
C GLU A 545 -23.99 -11.45 15.81
N ASN A 546 -24.80 -11.54 16.85
CA ASN A 546 -24.80 -12.72 17.72
C ASN A 546 -25.26 -13.99 16.99
N PHE A 547 -24.60 -15.11 17.30
CA PHE A 547 -25.10 -16.43 16.93
C PHE A 547 -26.36 -16.79 17.71
N ILE A 548 -27.36 -17.30 17.00
CA ILE A 548 -28.52 -17.94 17.61
C ILE A 548 -28.32 -19.45 17.54
N TYR A 549 -28.20 -20.09 18.70
CA TYR A 549 -28.02 -21.54 18.83
C TYR A 549 -29.34 -22.25 19.10
N SER A 550 -29.52 -23.44 18.55
CA SER A 550 -30.59 -24.37 18.91
C SER A 550 -30.05 -25.80 19.07
N VAL A 551 -30.86 -26.69 19.63
CA VAL A 551 -30.53 -28.08 19.87
C VAL A 551 -31.69 -28.93 19.36
N ASP A 552 -31.39 -29.97 18.58
CA ASP A 552 -32.36 -30.94 18.10
C ASP A 552 -31.93 -32.36 18.53
N GLU A 553 -32.87 -33.19 19.00
CA GLU A 553 -32.62 -34.63 19.19
C GLU A 553 -32.63 -35.33 17.83
N ILE A 554 -31.72 -36.29 17.65
CA ILE A 554 -31.68 -37.17 16.48
C ILE A 554 -31.80 -38.61 16.93
N ASP A 555 -32.24 -39.49 16.03
CA ASP A 555 -32.52 -40.90 16.34
C ASP A 555 -33.47 -41.07 17.55
N VAL A 556 -34.51 -40.22 17.61
CA VAL A 556 -35.55 -40.22 18.65
C VAL A 556 -36.16 -41.63 18.75
N PRO A 557 -36.24 -42.25 19.94
CA PRO A 557 -36.69 -43.63 20.06
C PRO A 557 -38.15 -43.83 19.61
N ASP A 558 -38.45 -45.00 19.02
CA ASP A 558 -39.80 -45.36 18.57
C ASP A 558 -40.85 -45.19 19.68
N GLY A 559 -42.00 -44.60 19.33
CA GLY A 559 -43.09 -44.31 20.26
C GLY A 559 -42.91 -43.03 21.10
N PHE A 560 -41.89 -42.21 20.82
CA PHE A 560 -41.70 -40.92 21.47
C PHE A 560 -41.90 -39.74 20.51
N THR A 561 -42.57 -38.70 21.02
CA THR A 561 -42.45 -37.34 20.51
C THR A 561 -41.39 -36.58 21.30
N TYR A 562 -40.74 -35.61 20.66
CA TYR A 562 -39.81 -34.71 21.35
C TYR A 562 -40.16 -33.23 21.15
N GLU A 563 -39.85 -32.44 22.18
CA GLU A 563 -39.82 -30.98 22.12
C GLU A 563 -38.52 -30.47 22.77
N VAL A 564 -38.13 -29.24 22.45
CA VAL A 564 -36.96 -28.57 23.07
C VAL A 564 -37.38 -27.21 23.58
N ILE A 565 -37.27 -27.03 24.89
CA ILE A 565 -37.52 -25.75 25.56
C ILE A 565 -36.18 -25.02 25.73
N SER A 566 -36.07 -23.83 25.15
CA SER A 566 -34.89 -22.96 25.26
C SER A 566 -35.14 -21.76 26.17
N ASP A 567 -34.27 -21.54 27.16
CA ASP A 567 -34.12 -20.26 27.85
C ASP A 567 -32.68 -19.75 27.66
N ARG A 568 -32.52 -18.76 26.78
CA ARG A 568 -31.23 -18.20 26.35
C ARG A 568 -30.29 -19.31 25.85
N ASN A 569 -29.27 -19.65 26.64
CA ASN A 569 -28.26 -20.65 26.33
C ASN A 569 -28.52 -21.98 27.05
N SER A 570 -29.69 -22.18 27.64
CA SER A 570 -30.06 -23.42 28.32
C SER A 570 -31.18 -24.13 27.56
N PHE A 571 -30.95 -25.38 27.17
CA PHE A 571 -31.86 -26.20 26.37
C PHE A 571 -32.28 -27.42 27.18
N THR A 572 -33.60 -27.60 27.31
CA THR A 572 -34.18 -28.82 27.88
C THR A 572 -34.90 -29.58 26.77
N ILE A 573 -34.30 -30.68 26.34
CA ILE A 573 -34.93 -31.63 25.43
C ILE A 573 -35.91 -32.47 26.26
N ILE A 574 -37.12 -32.74 25.76
CA ILE A 574 -38.16 -33.49 26.48
C ILE A 574 -38.71 -34.57 25.57
N ASN A 575 -38.62 -35.85 25.95
CA ASN A 575 -39.33 -36.93 25.25
C ASN A 575 -40.60 -37.29 26.01
N THR A 576 -41.73 -37.34 25.30
CA THR A 576 -43.02 -37.78 25.82
C THR A 576 -43.43 -39.06 25.12
N LEU A 577 -43.71 -40.11 25.88
CA LEU A 577 -44.22 -41.37 25.35
C LEU A 577 -45.62 -41.14 24.74
N GLU A 578 -45.84 -41.59 23.51
CA GLU A 578 -47.16 -41.58 22.90
C GLU A 578 -48.05 -42.64 23.55
N GLU A 579 -49.19 -42.21 24.11
CA GLU A 579 -50.20 -43.15 24.60
C GLU A 579 -50.95 -43.76 23.42
N THR A 580 -50.71 -45.03 23.12
CA THR A 580 -51.49 -45.77 22.13
C THR A 580 -52.91 -46.01 22.65
N GLU A 581 -53.87 -45.18 22.27
CA GLU A 581 -55.28 -45.52 22.46
C GLU A 581 -55.62 -46.82 21.69
N PRO A 582 -56.29 -47.79 22.33
CA PRO A 582 -56.66 -49.02 21.65
C PRO A 582 -57.78 -48.75 20.63
N SER A 583 -57.44 -48.83 19.34
CA SER A 583 -58.44 -48.77 18.28
C SER A 583 -59.42 -49.93 18.41
N THR A 584 -60.62 -49.65 18.91
CA THR A 584 -61.72 -50.62 18.97
C THR A 584 -62.33 -50.79 17.58
N THR A 585 -61.94 -51.83 16.86
CA THR A 585 -62.67 -52.27 15.67
C THR A 585 -64.06 -52.77 16.05
N GLU A 586 -65.09 -51.95 15.86
CA GLU A 586 -66.48 -52.40 15.88
C GLU A 586 -66.76 -53.30 14.65
N PRO A 587 -67.52 -54.40 14.81
CA PRO A 587 -67.90 -55.26 13.69
C PRO A 587 -69.08 -54.64 12.94
N SER A 588 -68.84 -54.02 11.78
CA SER A 588 -69.92 -53.60 10.88
C SER A 588 -70.65 -54.80 10.29
N THR A 589 -71.93 -54.92 10.59
CA THR A 589 -72.86 -55.92 10.05
C THR A 589 -73.18 -55.69 8.57
N THR A 590 -73.12 -56.74 7.76
CA THR A 590 -73.62 -56.74 6.38
C THR A 590 -75.15 -56.64 6.32
N GLU A 591 -75.67 -55.67 5.57
CA GLU A 591 -77.01 -55.67 4.98
C GLU A 591 -76.93 -55.57 3.43
N PRO A 592 -77.96 -56.03 2.69
CA PRO A 592 -77.80 -56.43 1.28
C PRO A 592 -77.95 -55.28 0.27
N SER A 593 -77.39 -55.50 -0.92
CA SER A 593 -77.41 -54.56 -2.05
C SER A 593 -78.81 -54.22 -2.58
N THR A 594 -79.01 -52.94 -2.89
CA THR A 594 -79.90 -52.50 -3.98
C THR A 594 -79.05 -51.84 -5.06
N THR A 595 -79.33 -52.18 -6.33
CA THR A 595 -78.56 -51.76 -7.51
C THR A 595 -79.47 -50.91 -8.40
N GLU A 596 -79.08 -49.68 -8.74
CA GLU A 596 -79.59 -48.92 -9.88
C GLU A 596 -78.61 -47.76 -10.24
N PRO A 597 -78.68 -47.12 -11.43
CA PRO A 597 -77.64 -47.40 -12.42
C PRO A 597 -76.72 -46.21 -12.76
N SER A 598 -75.62 -46.55 -13.41
CA SER A 598 -74.59 -45.62 -13.91
C SER A 598 -75.15 -44.63 -14.94
N MET A 599 -74.86 -43.34 -14.75
CA MET A 599 -74.88 -42.32 -15.79
C MET A 599 -73.52 -41.60 -15.81
N THR A 600 -72.95 -41.48 -17.01
CA THR A 600 -71.63 -40.90 -17.27
C THR A 600 -71.83 -39.60 -18.04
N GLU A 601 -71.18 -38.49 -17.62
CA GLU A 601 -70.79 -37.31 -18.43
C GLU A 601 -70.37 -36.15 -17.48
N PRO A 602 -69.64 -35.11 -17.95
CA PRO A 602 -68.32 -35.20 -18.58
C PRO A 602 -67.29 -34.26 -17.89
N SER A 603 -66.01 -34.37 -18.24
CA SER A 603 -65.03 -33.34 -17.88
C SER A 603 -65.19 -32.09 -18.75
N THR A 604 -65.29 -30.92 -18.12
CA THR A 604 -65.09 -29.61 -18.76
C THR A 604 -64.08 -28.77 -17.98
N THR A 605 -62.99 -28.43 -18.65
CA THR A 605 -61.98 -27.47 -18.20
C THR A 605 -62.52 -26.05 -18.38
N GLU A 606 -62.40 -25.18 -17.37
CA GLU A 606 -62.64 -23.74 -17.52
C GLU A 606 -61.35 -22.91 -17.39
N PRO A 607 -61.28 -21.72 -18.01
CA PRO A 607 -60.01 -21.05 -18.30
C PRO A 607 -59.59 -20.02 -17.24
N ASN A 608 -58.28 -19.75 -17.21
CA ASN A 608 -57.73 -18.55 -16.58
C ASN A 608 -58.28 -17.28 -17.26
N MET A 609 -58.85 -16.35 -16.49
CA MET A 609 -58.95 -14.94 -16.85
C MET A 609 -58.63 -14.04 -15.66
N THR A 610 -57.79 -13.05 -15.93
CA THR A 610 -57.33 -12.02 -15.01
C THR A 610 -58.40 -10.96 -14.81
N GLU A 611 -58.56 -10.42 -13.60
CA GLU A 611 -59.32 -9.18 -13.36
C GLU A 611 -58.51 -8.14 -12.55
N PRO A 612 -58.88 -6.84 -12.61
CA PRO A 612 -57.92 -5.74 -12.47
C PRO A 612 -57.92 -5.03 -11.12
N SER A 613 -56.83 -4.30 -10.84
CA SER A 613 -56.73 -3.39 -9.70
C SER A 613 -57.30 -2.01 -10.04
N THR A 614 -58.28 -1.54 -9.25
CA THR A 614 -58.83 -0.17 -9.30
C THR A 614 -58.25 0.73 -8.21
N THR A 615 -57.94 1.97 -8.58
CA THR A 615 -57.46 3.05 -7.70
C THR A 615 -58.58 4.06 -7.43
N ASP A 616 -58.65 4.68 -6.24
CA ASP A 616 -59.23 6.03 -6.14
C ASP A 616 -58.80 6.90 -4.92
N LYS A 617 -58.35 8.14 -5.26
CA LYS A 617 -58.53 9.46 -4.60
C LYS A 617 -57.95 9.85 -3.21
N GLN A 618 -56.85 10.61 -3.30
CA GLN A 618 -56.72 12.08 -2.99
C GLN A 618 -57.27 12.74 -1.70
N ILE A 619 -56.42 13.58 -1.08
CA ILE A 619 -56.81 14.87 -0.48
C ILE A 619 -55.88 16.02 -0.94
N ILE A 620 -56.55 17.16 -1.16
CA ILE A 620 -56.20 18.50 -1.69
C ILE A 620 -55.18 19.32 -0.87
N ILE A 621 -54.43 20.22 -1.54
CA ILE A 621 -54.30 21.68 -1.25
C ILE A 621 -53.78 22.42 -2.51
N ALA A 622 -54.23 23.66 -2.74
CA ALA A 622 -53.87 24.50 -3.88
C ALA A 622 -53.56 25.95 -3.46
N SER A 623 -52.68 26.66 -4.17
CA SER A 623 -52.53 28.13 -4.17
C SER A 623 -51.61 28.64 -5.30
N GLN A 624 -51.77 29.92 -5.66
CA GLN A 624 -51.16 30.69 -6.78
C GLN A 624 -50.72 32.07 -6.22
N GLU A 625 -49.84 32.92 -6.80
CA GLU A 625 -49.06 32.99 -8.07
C GLU A 625 -47.92 34.05 -7.88
N SER A 626 -47.08 34.55 -8.82
CA SER A 626 -46.88 34.39 -10.28
C SER A 626 -45.48 34.87 -10.76
N SER A 627 -45.10 34.43 -11.97
CA SER A 627 -44.37 35.16 -13.04
C SER A 627 -43.07 35.96 -12.77
N ASN A 628 -41.96 35.54 -13.40
CA ASN A 628 -41.40 36.17 -14.63
C ASN A 628 -40.16 35.41 -15.15
N GLY A 629 -40.04 35.25 -16.49
CA GLY A 629 -38.88 34.64 -17.17
C GLY A 629 -37.91 35.70 -17.74
N PRO A 630 -37.13 35.42 -18.83
CA PRO A 630 -37.22 34.26 -19.74
C PRO A 630 -35.87 33.65 -20.24
N ASP A 631 -36.00 32.71 -21.20
CA ASP A 631 -35.07 32.36 -22.28
C ASP A 631 -33.74 31.59 -22.02
N LYS A 632 -33.72 30.30 -22.42
CA LYS A 632 -33.30 29.95 -23.80
C LYS A 632 -33.65 28.52 -24.26
N GLN A 633 -33.63 28.33 -25.58
CA GLN A 633 -34.12 27.15 -26.31
C GLN A 633 -33.17 25.94 -26.30
N LEU A 634 -33.76 24.75 -26.38
CA LEU A 634 -33.14 23.51 -26.87
C LEU A 634 -33.56 23.23 -28.32
N PRO A 635 -32.66 22.78 -29.21
CA PRO A 635 -33.00 22.00 -30.39
C PRO A 635 -32.73 20.50 -30.20
N LYS A 636 -33.50 19.67 -30.90
CA LYS A 636 -33.41 18.20 -30.93
C LYS A 636 -32.52 17.74 -32.08
N THR A 637 -31.89 16.57 -31.99
CA THR A 637 -32.19 15.39 -32.86
C THR A 637 -31.29 14.18 -32.55
N ASN A 638 -31.85 12.98 -32.73
CA ASN A 638 -31.12 11.71 -32.75
C ASN A 638 -30.75 11.36 -34.20
N GLU A 639 -29.62 10.67 -34.41
CA GLU A 639 -29.52 9.61 -35.42
C GLU A 639 -28.84 8.36 -34.84
N ASN A 640 -29.35 7.20 -35.24
CA ASN A 640 -28.83 5.89 -34.82
C ASN A 640 -27.89 5.31 -35.88
N LYS A 641 -26.77 4.70 -35.46
CA LYS A 641 -26.12 3.63 -36.23
C LYS A 641 -25.42 2.62 -35.32
N LYS A 642 -25.97 1.41 -35.27
CA LYS A 642 -25.29 0.20 -34.74
C LYS A 642 -24.58 -0.53 -35.87
N SER A 643 -23.29 -0.83 -35.69
CA SER A 643 -22.60 -2.10 -36.05
C SER A 643 -21.12 -1.91 -35.67
N SER A 644 -20.59 -2.54 -34.62
CA SER A 644 -20.01 -3.88 -34.61
C SER A 644 -18.63 -3.98 -35.30
N VAL A 645 -17.72 -4.74 -34.65
CA VAL A 645 -16.47 -5.36 -35.13
C VAL A 645 -15.14 -4.83 -34.50
N ILE A 646 -14.41 -5.78 -33.89
CA ILE A 646 -13.03 -5.77 -33.33
C ILE A 646 -12.80 -4.98 -32.02
N LEU A 647 -12.89 -5.71 -30.90
CA LEU A 647 -11.91 -5.58 -29.82
C LEU A 647 -10.72 -6.51 -30.14
N THR A 648 -9.51 -5.97 -30.21
CA THR A 648 -8.29 -6.77 -30.43
C THR A 648 -7.81 -7.38 -29.11
N ILE A 649 -7.72 -8.71 -29.08
CA ILE A 649 -7.25 -9.49 -27.93
C ILE A 649 -5.72 -9.37 -27.83
N ILE A 650 -5.22 -8.84 -26.71
CA ILE A 650 -3.82 -9.01 -26.28
C ILE A 650 -3.80 -10.10 -25.19
N GLY A 651 -3.95 -11.34 -25.64
CA GLY A 651 -3.75 -12.56 -24.85
C GLY A 651 -2.52 -13.26 -25.40
N LEU A 652 -1.39 -13.14 -24.70
CA LEU A 652 -0.08 -13.46 -25.25
C LEU A 652 0.14 -14.98 -25.36
N LEU A 653 0.69 -15.40 -26.49
CA LEU A 653 1.09 -16.79 -26.80
C LEU A 653 1.95 -17.41 -25.68
N ALA A 654 1.47 -18.51 -25.09
CA ALA A 654 2.28 -19.36 -24.20
C ALA A 654 2.02 -20.88 -24.29
N VAL A 655 1.36 -21.38 -25.35
CA VAL A 655 1.10 -22.84 -25.52
C VAL A 655 1.26 -23.34 -26.98
N VAL A 656 2.39 -23.07 -27.65
CA VAL A 656 2.74 -23.74 -28.93
C VAL A 656 4.25 -24.04 -29.08
N THR A 657 4.85 -24.75 -28.12
CA THR A 657 6.24 -25.25 -28.24
C THR A 657 6.45 -26.72 -27.86
N SER A 658 5.38 -27.48 -27.58
CA SER A 658 5.46 -28.90 -27.18
C SER A 658 4.91 -29.90 -28.22
N GLY A 659 4.60 -29.44 -29.45
CA GLY A 659 3.87 -30.24 -30.45
C GLY A 659 4.61 -30.56 -31.77
N TYR A 660 5.80 -29.98 -32.03
CA TYR A 660 6.37 -29.99 -33.39
C TYR A 660 7.70 -30.77 -33.57
N VAL A 661 8.16 -31.50 -32.56
CA VAL A 661 9.46 -32.23 -32.62
C VAL A 661 9.30 -33.75 -32.81
N LEU A 662 8.08 -34.31 -32.71
CA LEU A 662 7.86 -35.77 -32.72
C LEU A 662 7.23 -36.38 -33.98
N ILE A 663 6.96 -35.61 -35.05
CA ILE A 663 6.45 -36.14 -36.34
C ILE A 663 7.43 -35.86 -37.49
N LYS A 664 8.68 -36.34 -37.36
CA LYS A 664 9.57 -36.52 -38.52
C LYS A 664 10.51 -37.73 -38.41
N ARG A 665 10.02 -38.84 -37.84
CA ARG A 665 10.79 -40.11 -37.79
C ARG A 665 9.95 -41.40 -37.66
N ARG A 666 8.99 -41.61 -38.56
CA ARG A 666 8.50 -42.97 -38.93
C ARG A 666 7.54 -42.92 -40.14
N ASN A 667 8.07 -43.31 -41.31
CA ASN A 667 7.35 -43.96 -42.40
C ASN A 667 8.35 -44.29 -43.52
N LYS A 668 9.07 -45.40 -43.34
CA LYS A 668 9.67 -46.20 -44.42
C LYS A 668 9.84 -47.64 -43.90
N SER A 669 9.08 -48.54 -44.53
CA SER A 669 8.83 -49.94 -44.16
C SER A 669 8.07 -50.15 -42.86
#